data_AF-A0A6S7HEN9-F1
#
_entry.id   AF-A0A6S7HEN9-F1
#
_cell.length_a   1.000
_cell.length_b   1.000
_cell.length_c   1.000
_cell.angle_alpha   90.00
_cell.angle_beta   90.00
_cell.angle_gamma   90.00
#
_symmetry.space_group_name_H-M   'P 1'
#
loop_
_entity.id
_entity.type
_entity.pdbx_description
1 polymer ?
#
loop_
_entity_poly.entity_id
_entity_poly.type
_entity_poly.pdbx_seq_one_letter_code
_entity_poly.pdbx_strand_id
1 'polypeptide(L)'
;VRSGPPAKLRIISFNATPHIGVFSNCQFPKPIVLQLCDAFGNPCLESNIKVALNKDSGLKLNPVPSPQKTDAKGQVTFSHFEVSGQRATYEVRIKALIGRTAIDADPISVRIDANPNKPVKLVVDQSKFQNNYVVGSTLKDFFAHVVAEDDHVMKCNTKDFVLKLWSVENNSSSSEPPAKAISFQPAKKTAADKENHYYFRDITVPEHIGSYCLLLMYSPGGNVKLKSDLMRISLQPGPPVKLVPVGSLATPTVSNTQRATSRYLMRNTKFLLKDRYDNVTGTDLSGKIEICINKAPQTSEVPMLQGNVHKTEIALVNGAATVPTLSIEQNTAGKDGQEYVLSFTAHVGGRRQSIPPFTLPFLFYNDVRKQQQSAQLTKERDHLFETIKAYRSLFDTTRQLINEMKVAVHEASLAETKLRSELTRQSVPAQNLHSTGSVDAFIGQLTTKRNTLQNTPRRQCSLNPGPRGEAGVLGKVAHLAEVMENDIARVLSWHLSGDMDCVITLTTEKAKKVYHESKGTQQVLPLDSIYKRSLPEWNKPLPHERSRSNSQPAGHPIYARSALIFPQEQENCKIVFGMLLGDTIILDNLDCANSYRQEVVKYTHCPTILTRTGDRIRSNGKFGGLQNKAPAIERLRGVVFAAPLPLTYHTICTQLEQFKAFKQAMIKHSQAQDDYKVQLDQMQTPEMQSKHQECRQAEIKLRDIEERLGMTPAQYDMPASPATMLKSALGSTSSRGSRTSKSPGTRSTPIGRPAADPRASSSRGSTAGQQRVVNGGASTPTRTRRSTTAPDSYASPSKRPRRS
;
A
#
# COMPACT_ATOMS: atom_id res chain seq x y z
N VAL A 1 32.71 52.67 32.30
CA VAL A 1 34.02 52.13 31.85
C VAL A 1 34.09 52.29 30.33
N ARG A 2 35.15 52.88 29.77
CA ARG A 2 35.41 52.85 28.31
C ARG A 2 36.24 51.60 28.03
N SER A 3 35.89 50.84 26.98
CA SER A 3 36.68 49.68 26.55
C SER A 3 38.01 50.10 25.94
N GLY A 4 39.03 49.25 26.09
CA GLY A 4 40.33 49.42 25.46
C GLY A 4 40.33 49.10 23.96
N PRO A 5 41.51 49.16 23.30
CA PRO A 5 41.66 48.74 21.92
C PRO A 5 41.37 47.23 21.75
N PRO A 6 40.86 46.77 20.60
CA PRO A 6 40.50 45.36 20.42
C PRO A 6 41.74 44.47 20.42
N ALA A 7 41.67 43.41 21.22
CA ALA A 7 42.77 42.45 21.38
C ALA A 7 42.29 40.98 21.38
N LYS A 8 40.98 40.73 21.52
CA LYS A 8 40.37 39.40 21.59
C LYS A 8 39.10 39.34 20.75
N LEU A 9 38.81 38.17 20.17
CA LEU A 9 37.58 37.91 19.43
C LEU A 9 36.81 36.79 20.15
N ARG A 10 35.68 37.11 20.78
CA ARG A 10 34.91 36.15 21.59
C ARG A 10 33.67 35.70 20.82
N ILE A 11 33.49 34.38 20.69
CA ILE A 11 32.25 33.79 20.22
C ILE A 11 31.19 33.97 21.32
N ILE A 12 30.02 34.51 20.97
CA ILE A 12 28.91 34.75 21.90
C ILE A 12 27.63 33.95 21.56
N SER A 13 27.62 33.25 20.42
CA SER A 13 26.50 32.40 19.99
C SER A 13 26.55 30.95 20.53
N PHE A 14 27.71 30.52 21.01
CA PHE A 14 27.96 29.18 21.56
C PHE A 14 28.62 29.32 22.92
N ASN A 15 28.16 28.53 23.89
CA ASN A 15 28.81 28.38 25.19
C ASN A 15 29.91 27.30 25.08
N ALA A 16 30.68 27.08 26.14
CA ALA A 16 31.80 26.14 26.22
C ALA A 16 31.40 24.64 26.19
N THR A 17 30.59 24.23 25.20
CA THR A 17 30.40 22.83 24.82
C THR A 17 31.61 22.36 23.99
N PRO A 18 32.19 21.17 24.27
CA PRO A 18 33.42 20.71 23.60
C PRO A 18 33.23 20.35 22.12
N HIS A 19 32.00 20.16 21.66
CA HIS A 19 31.65 19.98 20.24
C HIS A 19 30.16 20.23 19.99
N ILE A 20 29.81 20.60 18.75
CA ILE A 20 28.43 20.78 18.27
C ILE A 20 28.05 19.60 17.37
N GLY A 21 27.12 18.75 17.80
CA GLY A 21 26.59 17.65 17.00
C GLY A 21 25.64 18.12 15.89
N VAL A 22 25.89 17.71 14.64
CA VAL A 22 25.05 18.03 13.46
C VAL A 22 24.99 16.83 12.50
N PHE A 23 23.89 16.65 11.77
CA PHE A 23 23.85 15.68 10.68
C PHE A 23 24.41 16.28 9.38
N SER A 24 25.04 15.46 8.54
CA SER A 24 25.60 15.91 7.26
C SER A 24 24.50 16.32 6.27
N ASN A 25 24.69 17.45 5.58
CA ASN A 25 23.67 18.15 4.77
C ASN A 25 22.47 18.66 5.59
N CYS A 26 22.69 19.10 6.82
CA CYS A 26 21.71 19.84 7.60
C CYS A 26 22.21 21.25 7.91
N GLN A 27 21.27 22.16 8.14
CA GLN A 27 21.55 23.54 8.56
C GLN A 27 22.33 23.55 9.88
N PHE A 28 23.34 24.41 9.96
CA PHE A 28 24.07 24.61 11.22
C PHE A 28 23.10 25.15 12.29
N PRO A 29 23.05 24.57 13.50
CA PRO A 29 21.90 24.72 14.40
C PRO A 29 21.71 26.13 14.96
N LYS A 30 22.72 27.00 14.89
CA LYS A 30 22.67 28.42 15.27
C LYS A 30 23.65 29.23 14.39
N PRO A 31 23.35 30.50 14.04
CA PRO A 31 24.33 31.41 13.45
C PRO A 31 25.56 31.61 14.34
N ILE A 32 26.74 31.82 13.75
CA ILE A 32 27.95 32.16 14.52
C ILE A 32 28.00 33.68 14.73
N VAL A 33 27.84 34.12 15.97
CA VAL A 33 27.94 35.53 16.38
C VAL A 33 29.21 35.70 17.21
N LEU A 34 30.03 36.70 16.87
CA LEU A 34 31.23 37.08 17.61
C LEU A 34 31.18 38.54 18.05
N GLN A 35 31.93 38.84 19.10
CA GLN A 35 32.13 40.17 19.68
C GLN A 35 33.63 40.47 19.71
N LEU A 36 34.04 41.63 19.18
CA LEU A 36 35.36 42.20 19.47
C LEU A 36 35.42 42.63 20.94
N CYS A 37 36.50 42.25 21.62
CA CYS A 37 36.78 42.60 22.99
C CYS A 37 38.19 43.17 23.16
N ASP A 38 38.38 43.97 24.21
CA ASP A 38 39.70 44.43 24.64
C ASP A 38 40.47 43.30 25.36
N ALA A 39 41.71 43.58 25.77
CA ALA A 39 42.55 42.61 26.46
C ALA A 39 41.92 42.07 27.77
N PHE A 40 41.04 42.84 28.40
CA PHE A 40 40.34 42.51 29.65
C PHE A 40 38.97 41.83 29.40
N GLY A 41 38.55 41.68 28.14
CA GLY A 41 37.31 41.00 27.76
C GLY A 41 36.08 41.90 27.68
N ASN A 42 36.23 43.22 27.80
CA ASN A 42 35.13 44.17 27.63
C ASN A 42 34.79 44.35 26.14
N PRO A 43 33.50 44.48 25.75
CA PRO A 43 33.12 44.73 24.36
C PRO A 43 33.72 46.03 23.79
N CYS A 44 34.45 45.91 22.67
CA CYS A 44 34.86 47.05 21.84
C CYS A 44 33.73 47.39 20.86
N LEU A 45 33.49 48.68 20.61
CA LEU A 45 32.43 49.15 19.70
C LEU A 45 32.96 49.50 18.30
N GLU A 46 34.08 48.91 17.88
CA GLU A 46 34.71 49.20 16.59
C GLU A 46 33.99 48.51 15.44
N SER A 47 33.46 49.33 14.52
CA SER A 47 32.84 48.88 13.29
C SER A 47 33.86 48.71 12.15
N ASN A 48 33.43 48.05 11.07
CA ASN A 48 34.18 47.86 9.82
C ASN A 48 35.43 46.96 9.89
N ILE A 49 35.72 46.32 11.03
CA ILE A 49 36.78 45.31 11.15
C ILE A 49 36.38 44.05 10.37
N LYS A 50 37.25 43.57 9.48
CA LYS A 50 36.99 42.40 8.63
C LYS A 50 37.21 41.11 9.43
N VAL A 51 36.23 40.22 9.44
CA VAL A 51 36.28 38.91 10.08
C VAL A 51 36.01 37.82 9.04
N ALA A 52 36.83 36.78 9.02
CA ALA A 52 36.72 35.64 8.10
C ALA A 52 36.61 34.32 8.87
N LEU A 53 35.84 33.40 8.31
CA LEU A 53 35.65 32.04 8.82
C LEU A 53 36.48 31.08 7.96
N ASN A 54 37.43 30.40 8.60
CA ASN A 54 38.21 29.30 8.04
C ASN A 54 37.71 27.98 8.63
N LYS A 55 37.95 26.89 7.93
CA LYS A 55 37.43 25.55 8.27
C LYS A 55 38.47 24.50 7.88
N ASP A 56 38.41 23.34 8.51
CA ASP A 56 39.17 22.19 8.06
C ASP A 56 38.81 21.77 6.63
N SER A 57 39.75 21.10 5.96
CA SER A 57 39.64 20.70 4.56
C SER A 57 38.48 19.73 4.29
N GLY A 58 38.16 18.85 5.24
CA GLY A 58 37.08 17.87 5.14
C GLY A 58 35.67 18.39 5.46
N LEU A 59 35.56 19.57 6.09
CA LEU A 59 34.28 20.22 6.38
C LEU A 59 33.84 21.06 5.17
N LYS A 60 32.57 21.09 4.83
CA LYS A 60 32.00 21.95 3.77
C LYS A 60 30.83 22.76 4.33
N LEU A 61 30.78 24.03 3.97
CA LEU A 61 29.78 25.00 4.41
C LEU A 61 29.08 25.56 3.16
N ASN A 62 27.75 25.51 3.11
CA ASN A 62 26.98 25.92 1.94
C ASN A 62 25.84 26.91 2.32
N PRO A 63 25.82 28.15 1.80
CA PRO A 63 26.86 28.78 0.99
C PRO A 63 28.17 28.94 1.78
N VAL A 64 29.30 29.08 1.07
CA VAL A 64 30.59 29.37 1.71
C VAL A 64 30.51 30.75 2.38
N PRO A 65 30.73 30.87 3.71
CA PRO A 65 30.58 32.14 4.40
C PRO A 65 31.58 33.18 3.89
N SER A 66 31.08 34.27 3.29
CA SER A 66 31.92 35.39 2.87
C SER A 66 32.44 36.18 4.09
N PRO A 67 33.65 36.75 4.04
CA PRO A 67 34.18 37.58 5.13
C PRO A 67 33.25 38.75 5.43
N GLN A 68 32.83 38.88 6.69
CA GLN A 68 31.91 39.89 7.18
C GLN A 68 32.67 41.04 7.84
N LYS A 69 31.98 42.16 8.09
CA LYS A 69 32.51 43.30 8.85
C LYS A 69 31.78 43.45 10.18
N THR A 70 32.45 43.97 11.20
CA THR A 70 31.81 44.31 12.47
C THR A 70 30.86 45.50 12.35
N ASP A 71 29.75 45.44 13.09
CA ASP A 71 28.74 46.49 13.18
C ASP A 71 29.15 47.61 14.15
N ALA A 72 28.24 48.58 14.37
CA ALA A 72 28.43 49.69 15.32
C ALA A 72 28.56 49.27 16.81
N LYS A 73 28.51 47.96 17.12
CA LYS A 73 28.72 47.39 18.46
C LYS A 73 29.94 46.47 18.51
N GLY A 74 30.75 46.43 17.44
CA GLY A 74 31.87 45.50 17.31
C GLY A 74 31.45 44.03 17.18
N GLN A 75 30.20 43.77 16.77
CA GLN A 75 29.67 42.41 16.59
C GLN A 75 29.65 42.02 15.12
N VAL A 76 29.83 40.73 14.85
CA VAL A 76 29.73 40.16 13.51
C VAL A 76 28.95 38.85 13.57
N THR A 77 28.11 38.60 12.55
CA THR A 77 27.28 37.39 12.47
C THR A 77 27.49 36.70 11.13
N PHE A 78 27.83 35.42 11.16
CA PHE A 78 27.76 34.51 10.02
C PHE A 78 26.42 33.77 10.09
N SER A 79 25.53 34.08 9.14
CA SER A 79 24.17 33.55 9.01
C SER A 79 24.14 32.11 8.48
N HIS A 80 22.95 31.50 8.45
CA HIS A 80 22.72 30.07 8.21
C HIS A 80 23.45 29.51 6.99
N PHE A 81 24.29 28.51 7.23
CA PHE A 81 24.93 27.67 6.24
C PHE A 81 24.68 26.19 6.59
N GLU A 82 24.58 25.34 5.59
CA GLU A 82 24.51 23.89 5.75
C GLU A 82 25.91 23.33 5.98
N VAL A 83 26.02 22.39 6.91
CA VAL A 83 27.27 21.67 7.16
C VAL A 83 27.21 20.31 6.50
N SER A 84 28.25 19.98 5.73
CA SER A 84 28.43 18.68 5.10
C SER A 84 29.88 18.20 5.25
N GLY A 85 30.05 16.89 5.35
CA GLY A 85 31.32 16.25 5.65
C GLY A 85 31.13 14.78 6.05
N GLN A 86 32.23 14.09 6.35
CA GLN A 86 32.22 12.71 6.86
C GLN A 86 32.02 12.69 8.38
N ARG A 87 31.72 11.52 8.96
CA ARG A 87 31.49 11.35 10.40
C ARG A 87 32.80 11.54 11.19
N ALA A 88 33.09 12.77 11.58
CA ALA A 88 34.28 13.17 12.35
C ALA A 88 34.00 14.45 13.14
N THR A 89 34.97 14.87 13.96
CA THR A 89 35.03 16.21 14.55
C THR A 89 35.94 17.09 13.70
N TYR A 90 35.49 18.30 13.38
CA TYR A 90 36.21 19.31 12.59
C TYR A 90 36.29 20.63 13.34
N GLU A 91 37.30 21.44 13.08
CA GLU A 91 37.39 22.82 13.57
C GLU A 91 36.92 23.84 12.53
N VAL A 92 36.26 24.88 13.05
CA VAL A 92 36.01 26.15 12.38
C VAL A 92 36.77 27.23 13.13
N ARG A 93 37.77 27.84 12.48
CA ARG A 93 38.67 28.85 13.02
C ARG A 93 38.30 30.23 12.50
N ILE A 94 38.18 31.22 13.36
CA ILE A 94 37.62 32.52 12.99
C ILE A 94 38.64 33.62 13.29
N LYS A 95 38.90 34.48 12.31
CA LYS A 95 40.00 35.45 12.33
C LYS A 95 39.53 36.84 11.97
N ALA A 96 39.77 37.82 12.85
CA ALA A 96 39.60 39.24 12.60
C ALA A 96 40.92 39.87 12.12
N LEU A 97 40.85 40.83 11.21
CA LEU A 97 42.01 41.58 10.69
C LEU A 97 41.88 43.06 11.07
N ILE A 98 42.83 43.57 11.86
CA ILE A 98 42.88 44.95 12.35
C ILE A 98 44.19 45.58 11.89
N GLY A 99 44.12 46.40 10.84
CA GLY A 99 45.31 46.93 10.18
C GLY A 99 46.18 45.81 9.58
N ARG A 100 47.41 45.66 10.11
CA ARG A 100 48.34 44.57 9.75
C ARG A 100 48.32 43.39 10.73
N THR A 101 47.64 43.54 11.88
CA THR A 101 47.59 42.54 12.94
C THR A 101 46.32 41.72 12.80
N ALA A 102 46.34 40.47 13.27
CA ALA A 102 45.16 39.62 13.25
C ALA A 102 44.90 38.99 14.60
N ILE A 103 43.61 38.83 14.92
CA ILE A 103 43.11 38.30 16.19
C ILE A 103 42.27 37.07 15.86
N ASP A 104 42.67 35.92 16.38
CA ASP A 104 41.93 34.67 16.26
C ASP A 104 40.95 34.52 17.44
N ALA A 105 39.81 33.87 17.19
CA ALA A 105 38.90 33.38 18.22
C ALA A 105 39.16 31.91 18.55
N ASP A 106 38.65 31.44 19.68
CA ASP A 106 38.66 30.02 20.05
C ASP A 106 38.01 29.17 18.92
N PRO A 107 38.59 28.01 18.54
CA PRO A 107 38.05 27.18 17.47
C PRO A 107 36.70 26.57 17.85
N ILE A 108 35.76 26.54 16.91
CA ILE A 108 34.47 25.85 17.07
C ILE A 108 34.62 24.41 16.60
N SER A 109 34.55 23.45 17.53
CA SER A 109 34.48 22.02 17.23
C SER A 109 33.07 21.63 16.76
N VAL A 110 32.98 21.05 15.56
CA VAL A 110 31.73 20.56 14.94
C VAL A 110 31.85 19.05 14.73
N ARG A 111 30.98 18.27 15.37
CA ARG A 111 30.91 16.81 15.22
C ARG A 111 29.80 16.46 14.24
N ILE A 112 30.13 15.75 13.16
CA ILE A 112 29.12 15.23 12.24
C ILE A 112 28.65 13.87 12.76
N ASP A 113 27.35 13.79 13.05
CA ASP A 113 26.65 12.63 13.60
C ASP A 113 25.87 11.86 12.51
N ALA A 114 25.39 10.67 12.90
CA ALA A 114 24.60 9.76 12.10
C ALA A 114 23.09 9.97 12.30
N ASN A 115 22.33 10.12 11.21
CA ASN A 115 20.89 10.41 11.24
C ASN A 115 20.00 9.13 11.27
N PRO A 116 19.23 8.87 12.35
CA PRO A 116 18.39 7.67 12.50
C PRO A 116 17.18 7.61 11.54
N ASN A 117 16.83 8.72 10.89
CA ASN A 117 15.73 8.80 9.92
C ASN A 117 16.23 8.86 8.47
N LYS A 118 17.54 8.80 8.26
CA LYS A 118 18.16 8.76 6.92
C LYS A 118 18.48 7.31 6.57
N PRO A 119 17.73 6.69 5.64
CA PRO A 119 17.96 5.30 5.25
C PRO A 119 19.23 5.26 4.39
N VAL A 120 20.19 4.42 4.77
CA VAL A 120 21.49 4.31 4.08
C VAL A 120 21.71 2.96 3.41
N LYS A 121 21.10 1.88 3.92
CA LYS A 121 21.29 0.53 3.42
C LYS A 121 19.99 -0.27 3.45
N LEU A 122 19.68 -0.95 2.35
CA LEU A 122 18.60 -1.92 2.26
C LEU A 122 19.23 -3.30 2.41
N VAL A 123 18.91 -4.01 3.50
CA VAL A 123 19.46 -5.33 3.80
C VAL A 123 18.40 -6.37 3.47
N VAL A 124 18.80 -7.38 2.69
CA VAL A 124 17.96 -8.53 2.33
C VAL A 124 18.56 -9.78 2.97
N ASP A 125 17.75 -10.59 3.65
CA ASP A 125 18.19 -11.89 4.14
C ASP A 125 18.29 -12.88 2.99
N GLN A 126 19.50 -13.06 2.48
CA GLN A 126 19.81 -14.01 1.42
C GLN A 126 20.16 -15.41 1.97
N SER A 127 20.15 -15.65 3.29
CA SER A 127 20.59 -16.93 3.88
C SER A 127 19.80 -18.16 3.42
N LYS A 128 18.53 -17.93 3.02
CA LYS A 128 17.64 -18.96 2.47
C LYS A 128 17.57 -18.98 0.95
N PHE A 129 18.23 -18.03 0.28
CA PHE A 129 18.13 -17.84 -1.15
C PHE A 129 18.96 -18.90 -1.89
N GLN A 130 18.40 -19.49 -2.94
CA GLN A 130 19.09 -20.45 -3.80
C GLN A 130 19.35 -19.82 -5.17
N ASN A 131 20.48 -20.16 -5.79
CA ASN A 131 20.76 -19.67 -7.14
C ASN A 131 19.91 -20.39 -8.21
N ASN A 132 19.44 -21.61 -7.93
CA ASN A 132 18.70 -22.44 -8.88
C ASN A 132 17.29 -22.72 -8.35
N TYR A 133 16.28 -22.45 -9.18
CA TYR A 133 14.88 -22.83 -8.92
C TYR A 133 14.33 -23.57 -10.15
N VAL A 134 13.31 -24.39 -9.96
CA VAL A 134 12.57 -25.00 -11.09
C VAL A 134 11.52 -24.00 -11.58
N VAL A 135 11.32 -23.91 -12.90
CA VAL A 135 10.25 -23.12 -13.51
C VAL A 135 8.87 -23.40 -12.88
N GLY A 136 8.08 -22.35 -12.66
CA GLY A 136 6.76 -22.45 -12.02
C GLY A 136 6.75 -22.88 -10.54
N SER A 137 7.91 -23.02 -9.88
CA SER A 137 7.99 -23.29 -8.43
C SER A 137 7.88 -22.01 -7.59
N THR A 138 7.77 -22.17 -6.26
CA THR A 138 7.74 -21.04 -5.33
C THR A 138 9.16 -20.67 -4.89
N LEU A 139 9.51 -19.39 -5.03
CA LEU A 139 10.72 -18.79 -4.46
C LEU A 139 10.71 -18.95 -2.93
N LYS A 140 11.88 -19.21 -2.32
CA LYS A 140 11.96 -19.36 -0.85
C LYS A 140 11.65 -18.06 -0.12
N ASP A 141 10.89 -18.17 0.96
CA ASP A 141 10.61 -17.10 1.92
C ASP A 141 11.88 -16.36 2.33
N PHE A 142 11.89 -15.05 2.12
CA PHE A 142 12.95 -14.14 2.55
C PHE A 142 12.35 -12.86 3.12
N PHE A 143 13.18 -12.02 3.74
CA PHE A 143 12.76 -10.71 4.22
C PHE A 143 13.79 -9.64 3.93
N ALA A 144 13.37 -8.39 4.04
CA ALA A 144 14.26 -7.24 4.01
C ALA A 144 13.95 -6.27 5.14
N HIS A 145 14.94 -5.43 5.46
CA HIS A 145 14.81 -4.32 6.39
C HIS A 145 15.71 -3.17 5.94
N VAL A 146 15.40 -1.95 6.37
CA VAL A 146 16.19 -0.76 6.08
C VAL A 146 17.03 -0.41 7.30
N VAL A 147 18.30 -0.15 7.09
CA VAL A 147 19.24 0.34 8.11
C VAL A 147 19.43 1.84 7.90
N ALA A 148 19.34 2.59 9.00
CA ALA A 148 19.57 4.03 9.03
C ALA A 148 21.07 4.36 9.20
N GLU A 149 21.43 5.64 9.09
CA GLU A 149 22.84 6.08 9.16
C GLU A 149 23.49 5.80 10.54
N ASP A 150 22.69 5.55 11.57
CA ASP A 150 23.09 5.17 12.94
C ASP A 150 23.18 3.65 13.15
N ASP A 151 23.24 2.88 12.06
CA ASP A 151 23.32 1.42 12.01
C ASP A 151 22.10 0.66 12.61
N HIS A 152 21.01 1.35 12.98
CA HIS A 152 19.80 0.73 13.51
C HIS A 152 18.74 0.41 12.44
N VAL A 153 17.86 -0.56 12.74
CA VAL A 153 16.77 -0.97 11.84
C VAL A 153 15.62 0.05 11.88
N MET A 154 15.39 0.70 10.75
CA MET A 154 14.36 1.72 10.55
C MET A 154 12.95 1.13 10.43
N LYS A 155 11.96 1.83 10.99
CA LYS A 155 10.54 1.58 10.75
C LYS A 155 10.08 2.22 9.43
N CYS A 156 9.59 1.40 8.50
CA CYS A 156 9.14 1.79 7.17
C CYS A 156 7.65 1.44 6.93
N ASN A 157 7.04 1.91 5.84
CA ASN A 157 5.72 1.44 5.40
C ASN A 157 5.89 0.23 4.47
N THR A 158 5.06 -0.81 4.63
CA THR A 158 5.05 -1.99 3.75
C THR A 158 4.90 -1.62 2.28
N LYS A 159 4.13 -0.56 1.97
CA LYS A 159 3.91 -0.06 0.61
C LYS A 159 5.14 0.59 -0.05
N ASP A 160 6.15 0.94 0.73
CA ASP A 160 7.37 1.55 0.21
C ASP A 160 8.30 0.50 -0.42
N PHE A 161 8.06 -0.80 -0.19
CA PHE A 161 8.88 -1.88 -0.74
C PHE A 161 8.29 -2.46 -2.02
N VAL A 162 9.12 -2.61 -3.04
CA VAL A 162 8.75 -3.29 -4.30
C VAL A 162 9.86 -4.22 -4.72
N LEU A 163 9.56 -5.51 -4.84
CA LEU A 163 10.45 -6.48 -5.48
C LEU A 163 10.14 -6.52 -6.98
N LYS A 164 11.16 -6.36 -7.81
CA LYS A 164 11.08 -6.46 -9.28
C LYS A 164 11.76 -7.74 -9.77
N LEU A 165 11.14 -8.44 -10.71
CA LEU A 165 11.64 -9.65 -11.35
C LEU A 165 11.58 -9.53 -12.88
N TRP A 166 12.68 -9.84 -13.58
CA TRP A 166 12.75 -9.84 -15.05
C TRP A 166 13.79 -10.81 -15.61
N SER A 167 13.61 -11.26 -16.86
CA SER A 167 14.61 -12.07 -17.59
C SER A 167 15.77 -11.19 -18.06
N VAL A 168 17.00 -11.72 -17.97
CA VAL A 168 18.24 -11.10 -18.44
C VAL A 168 18.28 -10.96 -19.96
N GLU A 169 17.66 -11.89 -20.70
CA GLU A 169 17.70 -11.91 -22.17
C GLU A 169 17.00 -10.68 -22.80
N ASN A 170 16.00 -10.14 -22.11
CA ASN A 170 15.26 -8.95 -22.55
C ASN A 170 15.96 -7.63 -22.21
N ASN A 171 17.10 -7.63 -21.52
CA ASN A 171 17.79 -6.41 -21.12
C ASN A 171 19.29 -6.69 -20.86
N SER A 172 20.13 -6.50 -21.88
CA SER A 172 21.58 -6.65 -21.74
C SER A 172 22.14 -5.68 -20.70
N SER A 173 22.88 -6.23 -19.73
CA SER A 173 23.70 -5.55 -18.70
C SER A 173 23.08 -4.46 -17.80
N SER A 174 21.81 -4.08 -17.97
CA SER A 174 21.18 -3.07 -17.11
C SER A 174 21.02 -3.53 -15.65
N SER A 175 21.46 -2.70 -14.71
CA SER A 175 21.18 -2.86 -13.27
C SER A 175 19.78 -2.33 -12.86
N GLU A 176 18.99 -1.86 -13.82
CA GLU A 176 17.66 -1.31 -13.58
C GLU A 176 16.53 -2.21 -14.14
N PRO A 177 15.39 -2.30 -13.42
CA PRO A 177 14.26 -3.11 -13.85
C PRO A 177 13.56 -2.49 -15.07
N PRO A 178 13.29 -3.25 -16.14
CA PRO A 178 12.54 -2.75 -17.30
C PRO A 178 11.09 -2.41 -16.92
N ALA A 179 10.41 -1.60 -17.74
CA ALA A 179 9.01 -1.23 -17.55
C ALA A 179 8.07 -2.45 -17.45
N LYS A 180 8.39 -3.55 -18.14
CA LYS A 180 7.65 -4.83 -18.11
C LYS A 180 8.02 -5.76 -16.94
N ALA A 181 8.83 -5.33 -15.97
CA ALA A 181 9.25 -6.17 -14.84
C ALA A 181 8.08 -6.50 -13.90
N ILE A 182 7.93 -7.80 -13.59
CA ILE A 182 6.92 -8.33 -12.66
C ILE A 182 7.20 -7.74 -11.27
N SER A 183 6.14 -7.36 -10.56
CA SER A 183 6.24 -6.58 -9.32
C SER A 183 5.54 -7.30 -8.18
N PHE A 184 6.26 -7.53 -7.08
CA PHE A 184 5.72 -8.15 -5.86
C PHE A 184 5.79 -7.18 -4.69
N GLN A 185 4.78 -7.27 -3.82
CA GLN A 185 4.68 -6.52 -2.56
C GLN A 185 5.01 -7.46 -1.39
N PRO A 186 5.45 -6.94 -0.23
CA PRO A 186 5.62 -7.78 0.95
C PRO A 186 4.28 -8.36 1.41
N ALA A 187 4.33 -9.57 1.96
CA ALA A 187 3.18 -10.24 2.56
C ALA A 187 2.65 -9.48 3.79
N LYS A 188 1.40 -9.76 4.17
CA LYS A 188 0.82 -9.24 5.42
C LYS A 188 1.62 -9.78 6.61
N LYS A 189 1.90 -8.90 7.59
CA LYS A 189 2.64 -9.26 8.81
C LYS A 189 1.93 -10.37 9.58
N THR A 190 2.65 -11.41 9.95
CA THR A 190 2.19 -12.49 10.84
C THR A 190 2.68 -12.31 12.27
N ALA A 191 2.16 -13.10 13.22
CA ALA A 191 2.61 -13.07 14.62
C ALA A 191 4.06 -13.56 14.81
N ALA A 192 4.61 -14.32 13.87
CA ALA A 192 5.98 -14.81 13.91
C ALA A 192 7.01 -13.85 13.26
N ASP A 193 6.54 -12.75 12.66
CA ASP A 193 7.38 -11.83 11.89
C ASP A 193 8.12 -10.86 12.80
N LYS A 194 9.46 -10.77 12.63
CA LYS A 194 10.29 -9.80 13.35
C LYS A 194 9.80 -8.37 13.09
N GLU A 195 9.86 -7.52 14.11
CA GLU A 195 9.48 -6.12 13.97
C GLU A 195 10.42 -5.36 13.01
N ASN A 196 9.88 -4.43 12.23
CA ASN A 196 10.57 -3.68 11.18
C ASN A 196 11.22 -4.54 10.06
N HIS A 197 10.80 -5.80 9.92
CA HIS A 197 11.20 -6.69 8.82
C HIS A 197 10.00 -6.97 7.89
N TYR A 198 10.25 -6.96 6.58
CA TYR A 198 9.23 -7.03 5.53
C TYR A 198 9.45 -8.30 4.72
N TYR A 199 8.51 -9.24 4.84
CA TYR A 199 8.64 -10.61 4.33
C TYR A 199 8.03 -10.77 2.94
N PHE A 200 8.71 -11.51 2.07
CA PHE A 200 8.26 -11.90 0.75
C PHE A 200 8.03 -13.41 0.75
N ARG A 201 6.81 -13.82 0.37
CA ARG A 201 6.27 -15.18 0.52
C ARG A 201 5.43 -15.56 -0.69
N ASP A 202 5.29 -16.85 -0.94
CA ASP A 202 4.39 -17.41 -1.97
C ASP A 202 4.61 -16.83 -3.39
N ILE A 203 5.86 -16.43 -3.71
CA ILE A 203 6.22 -15.86 -5.01
C ILE A 203 6.49 -17.00 -6.00
N THR A 204 5.56 -17.26 -6.90
CA THR A 204 5.77 -18.19 -8.02
C THR A 204 6.75 -17.60 -9.03
N VAL A 205 7.78 -18.37 -9.40
CA VAL A 205 8.75 -17.97 -10.44
C VAL A 205 8.19 -18.26 -11.85
N PRO A 206 8.62 -17.52 -12.89
CA PRO A 206 8.22 -17.72 -14.27
C PRO A 206 8.34 -19.17 -14.79
N GLU A 207 7.58 -19.45 -15.84
CA GLU A 207 7.44 -20.78 -16.45
C GLU A 207 8.50 -21.09 -17.53
N HIS A 208 9.33 -20.10 -17.90
CA HIS A 208 10.41 -20.24 -18.87
C HIS A 208 11.77 -20.34 -18.19
N ILE A 209 12.62 -21.23 -18.73
CA ILE A 209 14.02 -21.34 -18.30
C ILE A 209 14.82 -20.07 -18.63
N GLY A 210 15.91 -19.84 -17.92
CA GLY A 210 16.85 -18.77 -18.21
C GLY A 210 17.41 -18.10 -16.96
N SER A 211 18.17 -17.03 -17.17
CA SER A 211 18.68 -16.19 -16.07
C SER A 211 17.72 -15.05 -15.79
N TYR A 212 17.35 -14.87 -14.51
CA TYR A 212 16.45 -13.84 -14.05
C TYR A 212 17.10 -12.98 -12.97
N CYS A 213 16.79 -11.69 -13.02
CA CYS A 213 17.24 -10.69 -12.05
C CYS A 213 16.11 -10.36 -11.07
N LEU A 214 16.45 -10.30 -9.78
CA LEU A 214 15.61 -9.76 -8.71
C LEU A 214 16.27 -8.54 -8.12
N LEU A 215 15.50 -7.45 -8.01
CA LEU A 215 15.92 -6.23 -7.36
C LEU A 215 14.83 -5.78 -6.39
N LEU A 216 15.18 -5.67 -5.11
CA LEU A 216 14.31 -5.05 -4.13
C LEU A 216 14.57 -3.55 -4.09
N MET A 217 13.52 -2.76 -4.10
CA MET A 217 13.58 -1.30 -4.03
C MET A 217 12.80 -0.81 -2.81
N TYR A 218 13.32 0.22 -2.15
CA TYR A 218 12.66 0.98 -1.11
C TYR A 218 12.43 2.41 -1.59
N SER A 219 11.16 2.78 -1.72
CA SER A 219 10.68 3.95 -2.47
C SER A 219 9.67 4.80 -1.68
N PRO A 220 10.03 5.34 -0.51
CA PRO A 220 9.12 6.11 0.33
C PRO A 220 8.59 7.35 -0.42
N GLY A 221 7.27 7.47 -0.48
CA GLY A 221 6.61 8.55 -1.24
C GLY A 221 6.70 8.41 -2.77
N GLY A 222 7.08 7.24 -3.30
CA GLY A 222 7.11 6.93 -4.73
C GLY A 222 8.48 7.11 -5.41
N ASN A 223 9.43 7.81 -4.78
CA ASN A 223 10.79 7.98 -5.31
C ASN A 223 11.72 6.89 -4.77
N VAL A 224 12.38 6.13 -5.66
CA VAL A 224 13.34 5.08 -5.27
C VAL A 224 14.50 5.70 -4.50
N LYS A 225 14.68 5.29 -3.24
CA LYS A 225 15.69 5.85 -2.33
C LYS A 225 16.82 4.86 -2.04
N LEU A 226 16.51 3.56 -1.97
CA LEU A 226 17.49 2.49 -1.85
C LEU A 226 17.12 1.33 -2.78
N LYS A 227 18.15 0.62 -3.25
CA LYS A 227 18.06 -0.63 -4.01
C LYS A 227 18.89 -1.69 -3.27
N SER A 228 18.47 -2.96 -3.32
CA SER A 228 19.31 -4.07 -2.88
C SER A 228 20.44 -4.32 -3.89
N ASP A 229 21.39 -5.17 -3.54
CA ASP A 229 22.20 -5.84 -4.54
C ASP A 229 21.32 -6.62 -5.52
N LEU A 230 21.77 -6.72 -6.77
CA LEU A 230 21.06 -7.40 -7.84
C LEU A 230 21.21 -8.92 -7.67
N MET A 231 20.18 -9.55 -7.11
CA MET A 231 20.13 -11.01 -6.94
C MET A 231 19.86 -11.66 -8.30
N ARG A 232 20.59 -12.74 -8.61
CA ARG A 232 20.39 -13.50 -9.85
C ARG A 232 19.94 -14.91 -9.52
N ILE A 233 18.88 -15.36 -10.19
CA ILE A 233 18.45 -16.77 -10.16
C ILE A 233 18.53 -17.37 -11.56
N SER A 234 18.84 -18.65 -11.62
CA SER A 234 18.74 -19.49 -12.79
C SER A 234 17.48 -20.34 -12.66
N LEU A 235 16.56 -20.18 -13.60
CA LEU A 235 15.39 -21.05 -13.72
C LEU A 235 15.76 -22.26 -14.56
N GLN A 236 15.75 -23.41 -13.90
CA GLN A 236 16.03 -24.73 -14.44
C GLN A 236 14.74 -25.39 -14.91
N PRO A 237 14.79 -26.24 -15.94
CA PRO A 237 13.60 -26.90 -16.45
C PRO A 237 13.02 -27.88 -15.43
N GLY A 238 11.71 -28.12 -15.53
CA GLY A 238 11.04 -29.14 -14.74
C GLY A 238 11.42 -30.57 -15.14
N PRO A 239 10.96 -31.58 -14.37
CA PRO A 239 11.14 -32.98 -14.75
C PRO A 239 10.48 -33.25 -16.11
N PRO A 240 11.06 -34.10 -16.97
CA PRO A 240 10.48 -34.40 -18.28
C PRO A 240 9.11 -35.05 -18.17
N VAL A 241 8.12 -34.51 -18.87
CA VAL A 241 6.75 -35.07 -18.93
C VAL A 241 6.35 -35.51 -20.32
N LYS A 242 7.06 -35.06 -21.36
CA LYS A 242 6.76 -35.38 -22.77
C LYS A 242 8.02 -35.48 -23.62
N LEU A 243 7.97 -36.33 -24.64
CA LEU A 243 8.91 -36.40 -25.75
C LEU A 243 8.27 -35.69 -26.95
N VAL A 244 8.97 -34.78 -27.62
CA VAL A 244 8.45 -34.07 -28.80
C VAL A 244 9.52 -33.90 -29.89
N PRO A 245 9.14 -33.87 -31.18
CA PRO A 245 10.06 -33.52 -32.26
C PRO A 245 10.44 -32.03 -32.22
N VAL A 246 11.58 -31.70 -32.83
CA VAL A 246 11.99 -30.32 -33.11
C VAL A 246 11.30 -29.86 -34.39
N GLY A 247 10.35 -28.92 -34.25
CA GLY A 247 9.47 -28.47 -35.33
C GLY A 247 8.20 -29.31 -35.43
N SER A 248 7.26 -28.88 -36.27
CA SER A 248 6.06 -29.66 -36.60
C SER A 248 6.43 -30.79 -37.56
N LEU A 249 5.97 -32.01 -37.26
CA LEU A 249 5.99 -33.12 -38.21
C LEU A 249 4.70 -33.14 -39.00
N ALA A 250 4.82 -33.11 -40.33
CA ALA A 250 3.70 -33.43 -41.20
C ALA A 250 3.36 -34.93 -41.08
N THR A 251 2.10 -35.30 -41.27
CA THR A 251 1.73 -36.72 -41.34
C THR A 251 2.33 -37.37 -42.58
N PRO A 252 3.14 -38.44 -42.45
CA PRO A 252 3.79 -39.06 -43.59
C PRO A 252 2.78 -39.85 -44.44
N THR A 253 2.96 -39.81 -45.75
CA THR A 253 2.29 -40.71 -46.68
C THR A 253 3.34 -41.58 -47.36
N VAL A 254 3.29 -42.89 -47.17
CA VAL A 254 4.29 -43.84 -47.70
C VAL A 254 3.69 -44.74 -48.78
N SER A 255 4.51 -45.09 -49.77
CA SER A 255 4.18 -46.04 -50.84
C SER A 255 5.01 -47.30 -50.70
N ASN A 256 4.36 -48.47 -50.71
CA ASN A 256 4.94 -49.80 -50.62
C ASN A 256 5.66 -50.23 -51.92
N THR A 257 6.60 -49.41 -52.38
CA THR A 257 7.33 -49.61 -53.64
C THR A 257 8.84 -49.64 -53.43
N GLN A 258 9.58 -50.22 -54.38
CA GLN A 258 11.04 -50.36 -54.28
C GLN A 258 11.75 -49.01 -54.06
N ARG A 259 11.21 -47.91 -54.61
CA ARG A 259 11.77 -46.55 -54.53
C ARG A 259 11.85 -46.07 -53.08
N ALA A 260 13.07 -45.99 -52.54
CA ALA A 260 13.32 -45.62 -51.15
C ALA A 260 12.65 -44.29 -50.73
N THR A 261 12.71 -43.25 -51.58
CA THR A 261 12.21 -41.91 -51.24
C THR A 261 10.71 -41.82 -50.99
N SER A 262 9.91 -42.78 -51.50
CA SER A 262 8.47 -42.86 -51.26
C SER A 262 8.11 -43.75 -50.06
N ARG A 263 9.07 -44.46 -49.45
CA ARG A 263 8.90 -45.26 -48.23
C ARG A 263 9.23 -44.51 -46.93
N TYR A 264 9.73 -43.28 -47.01
CA TYR A 264 10.19 -42.51 -45.85
C TYR A 264 9.03 -42.07 -44.94
N LEU A 265 9.03 -42.60 -43.71
CA LEU A 265 8.16 -42.15 -42.61
C LEU A 265 8.66 -40.82 -42.04
N MET A 266 9.97 -40.66 -41.87
CA MET A 266 10.55 -39.38 -41.45
C MET A 266 11.99 -39.24 -41.93
N ARG A 267 12.51 -38.01 -41.92
CA ARG A 267 13.88 -37.71 -42.35
C ARG A 267 14.61 -37.01 -41.20
N ASN A 268 15.76 -37.58 -40.80
CA ASN A 268 16.72 -37.02 -39.84
C ASN A 268 16.10 -36.10 -38.75
N THR A 269 15.19 -36.65 -37.95
CA THR A 269 14.36 -35.86 -37.03
C THR A 269 14.93 -35.90 -35.63
N LYS A 270 15.20 -34.72 -35.06
CA LYS A 270 15.60 -34.59 -33.66
C LYS A 270 14.37 -34.57 -32.77
N PHE A 271 14.38 -35.40 -31.73
CA PHE A 271 13.44 -35.38 -30.61
C PHE A 271 14.11 -34.82 -29.37
N LEU A 272 13.34 -34.14 -28.54
CA LEU A 272 13.73 -33.57 -27.26
C LEU A 272 12.77 -33.98 -26.16
N LEU A 273 13.31 -34.27 -24.99
CA LEU A 273 12.55 -34.29 -23.75
C LEU A 273 12.18 -32.86 -23.34
N LYS A 274 10.92 -32.69 -22.94
CA LYS A 274 10.38 -31.43 -22.44
C LYS A 274 9.64 -31.58 -21.12
N ASP A 275 9.68 -30.51 -20.34
CA ASP A 275 8.90 -30.37 -19.12
C ASP A 275 7.43 -29.97 -19.40
N ARG A 276 6.67 -29.70 -18.34
CA ARG A 276 5.25 -29.32 -18.44
C ARG A 276 4.99 -27.93 -19.03
N TYR A 277 6.03 -27.09 -19.13
CA TYR A 277 6.00 -25.71 -19.61
C TYR A 277 6.71 -25.54 -20.96
N ASP A 278 6.94 -26.65 -21.67
CA ASP A 278 7.61 -26.72 -22.96
C ASP A 278 9.10 -26.35 -23.00
N ASN A 279 9.77 -26.27 -21.84
CA ASN A 279 11.22 -26.11 -21.77
C ASN A 279 11.93 -27.44 -22.06
N VAL A 280 13.09 -27.38 -22.73
CA VAL A 280 13.95 -28.54 -22.97
C VAL A 280 14.57 -29.00 -21.65
N THR A 281 14.58 -30.31 -21.39
CA THR A 281 14.99 -30.88 -20.10
C THR A 281 15.66 -32.25 -20.25
N GLY A 282 16.15 -32.81 -19.14
CA GLY A 282 16.74 -34.14 -19.10
C GLY A 282 18.13 -34.22 -19.73
N THR A 283 18.93 -33.15 -19.68
CA THR A 283 20.31 -33.12 -20.19
C THR A 283 21.25 -34.09 -19.46
N ASP A 284 20.86 -34.53 -18.26
CA ASP A 284 21.46 -35.58 -17.43
C ASP A 284 20.93 -37.00 -17.76
N LEU A 285 19.86 -37.10 -18.55
CA LEU A 285 19.16 -38.35 -18.82
C LEU A 285 19.64 -39.02 -20.11
N SER A 286 20.02 -40.29 -19.99
CA SER A 286 20.31 -41.18 -21.12
C SER A 286 19.43 -42.43 -21.06
N GLY A 287 19.22 -43.04 -22.22
CA GLY A 287 18.34 -44.20 -22.38
C GLY A 287 18.13 -44.55 -23.85
N LYS A 288 16.93 -45.01 -24.20
CA LYS A 288 16.56 -45.31 -25.59
C LYS A 288 15.13 -44.90 -25.92
N ILE A 289 14.89 -44.57 -27.17
CA ILE A 289 13.54 -44.48 -27.75
C ILE A 289 13.31 -45.79 -28.51
N GLU A 290 12.33 -46.58 -28.07
CA GLU A 290 11.78 -47.67 -28.87
C GLU A 290 10.77 -47.07 -29.86
N ILE A 291 10.94 -47.37 -31.14
CA ILE A 291 10.07 -46.92 -32.22
C ILE A 291 9.40 -48.15 -32.84
N CYS A 292 8.07 -48.20 -32.83
CA CYS A 292 7.31 -49.31 -33.41
C CYS A 292 6.04 -48.84 -34.11
N ILE A 293 5.58 -49.62 -35.08
CA ILE A 293 4.31 -49.38 -35.78
C ILE A 293 3.22 -50.13 -35.01
N ASN A 294 2.30 -49.38 -34.41
CA ASN A 294 1.21 -49.93 -33.62
C ASN A 294 0.22 -50.66 -34.53
N LYS A 295 -0.18 -51.87 -34.12
CA LYS A 295 -1.22 -52.65 -34.80
C LYS A 295 -2.57 -51.94 -34.66
N ALA A 296 -3.23 -51.64 -35.78
CA ALA A 296 -4.59 -51.12 -35.76
C ALA A 296 -5.56 -52.22 -35.27
N PRO A 297 -6.61 -51.90 -34.48
CA PRO A 297 -7.52 -52.92 -33.92
C PRO A 297 -8.26 -53.76 -34.96
N GLN A 298 -8.38 -53.25 -36.19
CA GLN A 298 -9.22 -53.77 -37.27
C GLN A 298 -8.44 -54.61 -38.30
N THR A 299 -7.11 -54.74 -38.19
CA THR A 299 -6.27 -55.42 -39.21
C THR A 299 -5.23 -56.37 -38.59
N SER A 300 -5.04 -57.53 -39.24
CA SER A 300 -3.94 -58.46 -38.95
C SER A 300 -2.60 -57.96 -39.53
N GLU A 301 -2.65 -57.26 -40.66
CA GLU A 301 -1.50 -56.80 -41.44
C GLU A 301 -0.95 -55.45 -40.95
N VAL A 302 0.34 -55.43 -40.62
CA VAL A 302 1.06 -54.25 -40.11
C VAL A 302 2.35 -54.06 -40.91
N PRO A 303 2.59 -52.86 -41.47
CA PRO A 303 3.85 -52.53 -42.14
C PRO A 303 5.05 -52.71 -41.21
N MET A 304 6.11 -53.28 -41.75
CA MET A 304 7.39 -53.47 -41.07
C MET A 304 8.35 -52.33 -41.42
N LEU A 305 9.24 -52.01 -40.49
CA LEU A 305 10.32 -51.06 -40.71
C LEU A 305 11.43 -51.70 -41.55
N GLN A 306 12.18 -50.86 -42.25
CA GLN A 306 13.34 -51.27 -43.05
C GLN A 306 14.32 -52.17 -42.27
N GLY A 307 14.80 -53.22 -42.93
CA GLY A 307 15.50 -54.35 -42.29
C GLY A 307 14.56 -55.49 -41.88
N ASN A 308 13.29 -55.44 -42.30
CA ASN A 308 12.24 -56.39 -41.96
C ASN A 308 12.03 -56.57 -40.43
N VAL A 309 11.94 -55.45 -39.70
CA VAL A 309 11.79 -55.44 -38.23
C VAL A 309 10.49 -54.75 -37.77
N HIS A 310 9.88 -55.25 -36.69
CA HIS A 310 8.68 -54.64 -36.10
C HIS A 310 8.98 -53.41 -35.22
N LYS A 311 10.22 -53.28 -34.74
CA LYS A 311 10.67 -52.16 -33.92
C LYS A 311 12.14 -51.82 -34.18
N THR A 312 12.50 -50.58 -33.93
CA THR A 312 13.90 -50.12 -33.91
C THR A 312 14.17 -49.31 -32.64
N GLU A 313 15.42 -49.29 -32.18
CA GLU A 313 15.82 -48.59 -30.95
C GLU A 313 16.85 -47.52 -31.29
N ILE A 314 16.56 -46.27 -30.89
CA ILE A 314 17.45 -45.12 -31.07
C ILE A 314 17.98 -44.67 -29.72
N ALA A 315 19.28 -44.42 -29.61
CA ALA A 315 19.88 -43.90 -28.37
C ALA A 315 19.32 -42.52 -28.03
N LEU A 316 18.85 -42.36 -26.78
CA LEU A 316 18.52 -41.08 -26.18
C LEU A 316 19.72 -40.66 -25.33
N VAL A 317 20.35 -39.55 -25.68
CA VAL A 317 21.56 -39.03 -25.01
C VAL A 317 21.32 -37.57 -24.65
N ASN A 318 21.54 -37.22 -23.39
CA ASN A 318 21.33 -35.88 -22.84
C ASN A 318 19.93 -35.32 -23.14
N GLY A 319 18.90 -36.16 -23.00
CA GLY A 319 17.50 -35.79 -23.23
C GLY A 319 17.13 -35.55 -24.70
N ALA A 320 18.04 -35.85 -25.64
CA ALA A 320 17.83 -35.71 -27.07
C ALA A 320 18.06 -37.03 -27.81
N ALA A 321 17.34 -37.26 -28.89
CA ALA A 321 17.59 -38.35 -29.81
C ALA A 321 17.47 -37.85 -31.24
N THR A 322 18.43 -38.21 -32.11
CA THR A 322 18.30 -37.95 -33.55
C THR A 322 17.89 -39.25 -34.20
N VAL A 323 16.62 -39.32 -34.63
CA VAL A 323 16.11 -40.46 -35.39
C VAL A 323 16.59 -40.29 -36.84
N PRO A 324 17.37 -41.22 -37.39
CA PRO A 324 17.80 -41.17 -38.79
C PRO A 324 16.60 -41.30 -39.73
N THR A 325 16.81 -41.23 -41.05
CA THR A 325 15.72 -41.42 -42.01
C THR A 325 15.06 -42.79 -41.82
N LEU A 326 13.84 -42.79 -41.29
CA LEU A 326 13.06 -43.99 -41.00
C LEU A 326 12.19 -44.31 -42.21
N SER A 327 12.14 -45.57 -42.62
CA SER A 327 11.33 -46.01 -43.76
C SER A 327 10.68 -47.37 -43.50
N ILE A 328 9.56 -47.61 -44.20
CA ILE A 328 8.95 -48.95 -44.25
C ILE A 328 9.76 -49.87 -45.17
N GLU A 329 9.67 -51.19 -44.96
CA GLU A 329 10.27 -52.16 -45.86
C GLU A 329 9.54 -52.22 -47.22
N GLN A 330 10.24 -52.61 -48.29
CA GLN A 330 9.62 -52.79 -49.61
C GLN A 330 8.79 -54.06 -49.66
N ASN A 331 7.66 -54.02 -50.34
CA ASN A 331 6.69 -55.12 -50.43
C ASN A 331 6.25 -55.64 -49.06
N THR A 332 6.19 -54.76 -48.05
CA THR A 332 5.76 -55.10 -46.69
C THR A 332 4.24 -55.33 -46.65
N ALA A 333 3.78 -56.11 -45.67
CA ALA A 333 2.35 -56.30 -45.43
C ALA A 333 1.68 -54.99 -45.00
N GLY A 334 0.44 -54.75 -45.42
CA GLY A 334 -0.25 -53.51 -45.10
C GLY A 334 -1.42 -53.24 -46.03
N LYS A 335 -2.49 -52.68 -45.46
CA LYS A 335 -3.73 -52.41 -46.19
C LYS A 335 -3.65 -51.07 -46.93
N ASP A 336 -3.91 -51.07 -48.23
CA ASP A 336 -3.93 -49.85 -49.07
C ASP A 336 -4.93 -48.82 -48.52
N GLY A 337 -4.48 -47.58 -48.36
CA GLY A 337 -5.28 -46.47 -47.82
C GLY A 337 -5.48 -46.47 -46.29
N GLN A 338 -4.85 -47.39 -45.55
CA GLN A 338 -5.01 -47.48 -44.11
C GLN A 338 -4.06 -46.51 -43.37
N GLU A 339 -4.59 -45.83 -42.35
CA GLU A 339 -3.78 -45.11 -41.37
C GLU A 339 -3.21 -46.08 -40.33
N TYR A 340 -1.92 -45.91 -40.04
CA TYR A 340 -1.16 -46.63 -39.01
C TYR A 340 -0.50 -45.60 -38.07
N VAL A 341 -0.22 -45.99 -36.83
CA VAL A 341 0.39 -45.09 -35.84
C VAL A 341 1.80 -45.56 -35.50
N LEU A 342 2.79 -44.71 -35.76
CA LEU A 342 4.17 -44.88 -35.33
C LEU A 342 4.31 -44.33 -33.90
N SER A 343 4.64 -45.17 -32.92
CA SER A 343 4.86 -44.75 -31.54
C SER A 343 6.34 -44.68 -31.17
N PHE A 344 6.69 -43.69 -30.35
CA PHE A 344 8.04 -43.38 -29.89
C PHE A 344 8.04 -43.42 -28.36
N THR A 345 8.46 -44.54 -27.79
CA THR A 345 8.44 -44.79 -26.33
C THR A 345 9.81 -44.52 -25.73
N ALA A 346 9.92 -43.50 -24.88
CA ALA A 346 11.18 -43.13 -24.23
C ALA A 346 11.40 -43.97 -22.96
N HIS A 347 12.32 -44.92 -23.03
CA HIS A 347 12.80 -45.69 -21.88
C HIS A 347 14.03 -45.01 -21.27
N VAL A 348 13.83 -44.40 -20.11
CA VAL A 348 14.85 -43.61 -19.40
C VAL A 348 15.06 -44.20 -18.00
N GLY A 349 16.32 -44.47 -17.65
CA GLY A 349 16.68 -45.04 -16.35
C GLY A 349 16.35 -44.12 -15.16
N GLY A 350 16.14 -44.72 -13.98
CA GLY A 350 16.07 -43.97 -12.71
C GLY A 350 14.78 -43.19 -12.41
N ARG A 351 13.74 -43.28 -13.24
CA ARG A 351 12.48 -42.52 -13.06
C ARG A 351 11.33 -43.39 -12.53
N ARG A 352 10.54 -42.82 -11.61
CA ARG A 352 9.30 -43.45 -11.07
C ARG A 352 8.07 -43.27 -11.97
N GLN A 353 8.08 -42.30 -12.87
CA GLN A 353 6.94 -41.96 -13.73
C GLN A 353 7.37 -42.09 -15.19
N SER A 354 6.61 -42.89 -15.96
CA SER A 354 6.85 -43.07 -17.39
C SER A 354 6.50 -41.81 -18.16
N ILE A 355 7.25 -41.52 -19.22
CA ILE A 355 6.91 -40.48 -20.19
C ILE A 355 5.90 -41.09 -21.17
N PRO A 356 4.74 -40.45 -21.43
CA PRO A 356 3.80 -40.92 -22.45
C PRO A 356 4.48 -41.02 -23.83
N PRO A 357 4.23 -42.08 -24.62
CA PRO A 357 4.79 -42.20 -25.96
C PRO A 357 4.34 -41.03 -26.85
N PHE A 358 5.25 -40.51 -27.67
CA PHE A 358 4.85 -39.64 -28.78
C PHE A 358 4.30 -40.51 -29.91
N THR A 359 3.20 -40.08 -30.54
CA THR A 359 2.53 -40.81 -31.63
C THR A 359 2.49 -39.99 -32.90
N LEU A 360 2.93 -40.57 -34.00
CA LEU A 360 2.86 -39.99 -35.34
C LEU A 360 1.99 -40.90 -36.23
N PRO A 361 0.76 -40.48 -36.60
CA PRO A 361 0.01 -41.20 -37.62
C PRO A 361 0.70 -41.08 -38.98
N PHE A 362 0.55 -42.10 -39.82
CA PHE A 362 0.99 -42.12 -41.22
C PHE A 362 0.02 -42.92 -42.08
N LEU A 363 -0.10 -42.56 -43.36
CA LEU A 363 -0.93 -43.26 -44.33
C LEU A 363 -0.08 -44.21 -45.19
N PHE A 364 -0.56 -45.43 -45.36
CA PHE A 364 0.07 -46.47 -46.17
C PHE A 364 -0.67 -46.65 -47.52
N TYR A 365 0.08 -46.66 -48.62
CA TYR A 365 -0.45 -46.89 -49.96
C TYR A 365 0.39 -47.93 -50.72
N ASN A 366 -0.23 -48.71 -51.59
CA ASN A 366 0.49 -49.60 -52.51
C ASN A 366 0.88 -48.90 -53.83
N ASP A 367 0.25 -47.76 -54.17
CA ASP A 367 0.48 -47.00 -55.42
C ASP A 367 1.10 -45.61 -55.14
N VAL A 368 2.16 -45.26 -55.89
CA VAL A 368 2.86 -43.96 -55.81
C VAL A 368 1.97 -42.79 -56.25
N ARG A 369 1.06 -42.99 -57.22
CA ARG A 369 0.14 -41.94 -57.70
C ARG A 369 -0.90 -41.61 -56.64
N LYS A 370 -1.49 -42.64 -56.00
CA LYS A 370 -2.38 -42.46 -54.84
C LYS A 370 -1.64 -41.76 -53.69
N GLN A 371 -0.43 -42.23 -53.37
CA GLN A 371 0.42 -41.62 -52.35
C GLN A 371 0.67 -40.13 -52.61
N GLN A 372 0.95 -39.73 -53.87
CA GLN A 372 1.15 -38.31 -54.23
C GLN A 372 -0.11 -37.46 -54.07
N GLN A 373 -1.28 -37.97 -54.44
CA GLN A 373 -2.57 -37.28 -54.25
C GLN A 373 -2.88 -37.11 -52.75
N SER A 374 -2.76 -38.19 -51.97
CA SER A 374 -2.97 -38.14 -50.52
C SER A 374 -1.94 -37.27 -49.79
N ALA A 375 -0.69 -37.17 -50.30
CA ALA A 375 0.33 -36.28 -49.74
C ALA A 375 -0.05 -34.79 -49.86
N GLN A 376 -0.77 -34.41 -50.92
CA GLN A 376 -1.26 -33.03 -51.08
C GLN A 376 -2.39 -32.74 -50.09
N LEU A 377 -3.40 -33.62 -50.04
CA LEU A 377 -4.50 -33.54 -49.08
C LEU A 377 -4.02 -33.52 -47.62
N THR A 378 -3.03 -34.35 -47.27
CA THR A 378 -2.47 -34.41 -45.91
C THR A 378 -1.75 -33.11 -45.53
N LYS A 379 -1.04 -32.46 -46.45
CA LYS A 379 -0.43 -31.14 -46.21
C LYS A 379 -1.47 -30.04 -45.99
N GLU A 380 -2.56 -30.07 -46.76
CA GLU A 380 -3.67 -29.11 -46.60
C GLU A 380 -4.36 -29.32 -45.24
N ARG A 381 -4.61 -30.57 -44.84
CA ARG A 381 -5.09 -30.95 -43.51
C ARG A 381 -4.20 -30.39 -42.39
N ASP A 382 -2.88 -30.61 -42.46
CA ASP A 382 -1.93 -30.16 -41.44
C ASP A 382 -1.88 -28.62 -41.34
N HIS A 383 -1.97 -27.91 -42.47
CA HIS A 383 -2.04 -26.46 -42.51
C HIS A 383 -3.36 -25.91 -41.90
N LEU A 384 -4.49 -26.52 -42.23
CA LEU A 384 -5.79 -26.17 -41.65
C LEU A 384 -5.82 -26.42 -40.14
N PHE A 385 -5.22 -27.51 -39.67
CA PHE A 385 -5.15 -27.85 -38.26
C PHE A 385 -4.40 -26.80 -37.43
N GLU A 386 -3.18 -26.41 -37.84
CA GLU A 386 -2.43 -25.34 -37.15
C GLU A 386 -3.15 -23.98 -37.25
N THR A 387 -3.84 -23.70 -38.36
CA THR A 387 -4.66 -22.49 -38.53
C THR A 387 -5.82 -22.44 -37.52
N ILE A 388 -6.58 -23.53 -37.37
CA ILE A 388 -7.67 -23.65 -36.38
C ILE A 388 -7.14 -23.49 -34.95
N LYS A 389 -6.00 -24.10 -34.65
CA LYS A 389 -5.32 -24.02 -33.35
C LYS A 389 -4.90 -22.58 -33.01
N ALA A 390 -4.37 -21.83 -33.98
CA ALA A 390 -4.04 -20.41 -33.81
C ALA A 390 -5.28 -19.55 -33.53
N TYR A 391 -6.39 -19.75 -34.27
CA TYR A 391 -7.65 -19.05 -34.01
C TYR A 391 -8.21 -19.37 -32.61
N ARG A 392 -8.22 -20.65 -32.20
CA ARG A 392 -8.68 -21.05 -30.86
C ARG A 392 -7.87 -20.38 -29.75
N SER A 393 -6.54 -20.38 -29.87
CA SER A 393 -5.67 -19.69 -28.92
C SER A 393 -5.98 -18.18 -28.80
N LEU A 394 -6.26 -17.51 -29.92
CA LEU A 394 -6.67 -16.09 -29.92
C LEU A 394 -7.99 -15.88 -29.17
N PHE A 395 -9.00 -16.73 -29.41
CA PHE A 395 -10.30 -16.63 -28.75
C PHE A 395 -10.20 -16.89 -27.24
N ASP A 396 -9.42 -17.89 -26.81
CA ASP A 396 -9.22 -18.21 -25.40
C ASP A 396 -8.49 -17.08 -24.65
N THR A 397 -7.42 -16.51 -25.23
CA THR A 397 -6.74 -15.35 -24.62
C THR A 397 -7.65 -14.12 -24.52
N THR A 398 -8.49 -13.88 -25.53
CA THR A 398 -9.43 -12.74 -25.50
C THR A 398 -10.52 -12.95 -24.45
N ARG A 399 -10.99 -14.20 -24.29
CA ARG A 399 -11.95 -14.58 -23.23
C ARG A 399 -11.36 -14.42 -21.82
N GLN A 400 -10.09 -14.76 -21.62
CA GLN A 400 -9.42 -14.56 -20.33
C GLN A 400 -9.37 -13.07 -19.97
N LEU A 401 -8.97 -12.19 -20.89
CA LEU A 401 -8.97 -10.74 -20.70
C LEU A 401 -10.34 -10.21 -20.29
N ILE A 402 -11.41 -10.64 -20.98
CA ILE A 402 -12.80 -10.24 -20.66
C ILE A 402 -13.20 -10.68 -19.24
N ASN A 403 -12.80 -11.88 -18.80
CA ASN A 403 -13.06 -12.35 -17.43
C ASN A 403 -12.30 -11.51 -16.39
N GLU A 404 -11.03 -11.18 -16.63
CA GLU A 404 -10.23 -10.35 -15.73
C GLU A 404 -10.80 -8.93 -15.60
N MET A 405 -11.20 -8.31 -16.72
CA MET A 405 -11.87 -7.00 -16.72
C MET A 405 -13.21 -7.04 -15.98
N LYS A 406 -13.99 -8.12 -16.13
CA LYS A 406 -15.24 -8.32 -15.38
C LYS A 406 -15.02 -8.41 -13.86
N VAL A 407 -13.92 -9.03 -13.42
CA VAL A 407 -13.53 -9.06 -12.00
C VAL A 407 -13.15 -7.65 -11.53
N ALA A 408 -12.36 -6.90 -12.31
CA ALA A 408 -11.97 -5.52 -11.98
C ALA A 408 -13.19 -4.59 -11.85
N VAL A 409 -14.19 -4.71 -12.73
CA VAL A 409 -15.49 -4.01 -12.61
C VAL A 409 -16.18 -4.35 -11.30
N HIS A 410 -16.26 -5.64 -10.94
CA HIS A 410 -16.91 -6.08 -9.70
C HIS A 410 -16.20 -5.55 -8.44
N GLU A 411 -14.87 -5.60 -8.40
CA GLU A 411 -14.08 -5.04 -7.29
C GLU A 411 -14.26 -3.52 -7.14
N ALA A 412 -14.25 -2.77 -8.25
CA ALA A 412 -14.51 -1.34 -8.25
C ALA A 412 -15.93 -1.01 -7.77
N SER A 413 -16.92 -1.78 -8.20
CA SER A 413 -18.33 -1.68 -7.78
C SER A 413 -18.51 -1.93 -6.27
N LEU A 414 -17.82 -2.95 -5.72
CA LEU A 414 -17.82 -3.23 -4.28
C LEU A 414 -17.16 -2.10 -3.48
N ALA A 415 -16.04 -1.55 -3.96
CA ALA A 415 -15.36 -0.42 -3.32
C ALA A 415 -16.22 0.85 -3.29
N GLU A 416 -16.90 1.16 -4.40
CA GLU A 416 -17.88 2.26 -4.46
C GLU A 416 -19.05 2.02 -3.49
N THR A 417 -19.66 0.82 -3.53
CA THR A 417 -20.81 0.45 -2.71
C THR A 417 -20.49 0.51 -1.21
N LYS A 418 -19.29 0.10 -0.82
CA LYS A 418 -18.83 0.23 0.57
C LYS A 418 -18.81 1.70 1.01
N LEU A 419 -18.14 2.58 0.26
CA LEU A 419 -18.05 4.02 0.57
C LEU A 419 -19.43 4.69 0.56
N ARG A 420 -20.30 4.30 -0.39
CA ARG A 420 -21.71 4.70 -0.44
C ARG A 420 -22.43 4.36 0.87
N SER A 421 -22.29 3.12 1.36
CA SER A 421 -22.93 2.68 2.61
C SER A 421 -22.41 3.43 3.86
N GLU A 422 -21.11 3.76 3.89
CA GLU A 422 -20.49 4.51 4.98
C GLU A 422 -20.95 5.98 5.03
N LEU A 423 -21.23 6.59 3.88
CA LEU A 423 -21.83 7.92 3.76
C LEU A 423 -23.32 7.91 4.11
N THR A 424 -24.09 6.92 3.64
CA THR A 424 -25.52 6.77 4.00
C THR A 424 -25.69 6.59 5.52
N ARG A 425 -24.80 5.84 6.18
CA ARG A 425 -24.80 5.67 7.65
C ARG A 425 -24.54 6.98 8.41
N GLN A 426 -23.94 7.98 7.77
CA GLN A 426 -23.74 9.33 8.32
C GLN A 426 -24.91 10.29 7.99
N SER A 427 -26.07 9.76 7.64
CA SER A 427 -27.29 10.52 7.29
C SER A 427 -27.09 11.47 6.10
N VAL A 428 -26.17 11.13 5.18
CA VAL A 428 -26.02 11.86 3.91
C VAL A 428 -27.26 11.64 3.03
N PRO A 429 -27.92 12.69 2.51
CA PRO A 429 -29.03 12.55 1.58
C PRO A 429 -28.62 11.81 0.30
N ALA A 430 -29.39 10.80 -0.10
CA ALA A 430 -29.11 9.96 -1.28
C ALA A 430 -28.92 10.77 -2.58
N GLN A 431 -29.63 11.90 -2.71
CA GLN A 431 -29.51 12.84 -3.83
C GLN A 431 -28.07 13.34 -4.07
N ASN A 432 -27.27 13.45 -3.01
CA ASN A 432 -25.87 13.89 -3.08
C ASN A 432 -24.90 12.76 -3.48
N LEU A 433 -25.40 11.53 -3.64
CA LEU A 433 -24.61 10.34 -3.94
C LEU A 433 -24.93 9.73 -5.33
N HIS A 434 -25.92 10.25 -6.06
CA HIS A 434 -26.36 9.63 -7.33
C HIS A 434 -25.39 9.82 -8.50
N SER A 435 -24.72 10.97 -8.60
CA SER A 435 -23.80 11.27 -9.71
C SER A 435 -22.53 11.96 -9.22
N THR A 436 -21.47 11.91 -10.02
CA THR A 436 -20.22 12.65 -9.77
C THR A 436 -20.46 14.16 -9.66
N GLY A 437 -21.35 14.73 -10.47
CA GLY A 437 -21.75 16.13 -10.39
C GLY A 437 -22.51 16.48 -9.10
N SER A 438 -23.40 15.59 -8.63
CA SER A 438 -24.08 15.74 -7.33
C SER A 438 -23.09 15.73 -6.17
N VAL A 439 -22.08 14.84 -6.23
CA VAL A 439 -21.01 14.75 -5.24
C VAL A 439 -20.15 16.02 -5.26
N ASP A 440 -19.77 16.53 -6.44
CA ASP A 440 -18.99 17.77 -6.56
C ASP A 440 -19.74 19.00 -6.03
N ALA A 441 -21.04 19.12 -6.32
CA ALA A 441 -21.88 20.18 -5.77
C ALA A 441 -21.91 20.13 -4.23
N PHE A 442 -22.01 18.93 -3.65
CA PHE A 442 -22.02 18.78 -2.19
C PHE A 442 -20.63 19.00 -1.55
N ILE A 443 -19.54 18.59 -2.21
CA ILE A 443 -18.17 18.96 -1.83
C ILE A 443 -18.00 20.48 -1.81
N GLY A 444 -18.58 21.19 -2.80
CA GLY A 444 -18.63 22.65 -2.83
C GLY A 444 -19.36 23.23 -1.62
N GLN A 445 -20.57 22.75 -1.32
CA GLN A 445 -21.36 23.19 -0.15
C GLN A 445 -20.62 22.97 1.18
N LEU A 446 -20.04 21.78 1.37
CA LEU A 446 -19.24 21.44 2.56
C LEU A 446 -17.99 22.33 2.66
N THR A 447 -17.32 22.63 1.55
CA THR A 447 -16.16 23.52 1.52
C THR A 447 -16.53 24.95 1.91
N THR A 448 -17.65 25.47 1.42
CA THR A 448 -18.18 26.78 1.86
C THR A 448 -18.49 26.77 3.35
N LYS A 449 -19.24 25.77 3.84
CA LYS A 449 -19.59 25.65 5.27
C LYS A 449 -18.35 25.54 6.18
N ARG A 450 -17.33 24.79 5.76
CA ARG A 450 -16.02 24.71 6.40
C ARG A 450 -15.37 26.10 6.52
N ASN A 451 -15.32 26.86 5.42
CA ASN A 451 -14.73 28.19 5.39
C ASN A 451 -15.47 29.16 6.32
N THR A 452 -16.81 29.12 6.32
CA THR A 452 -17.63 29.92 7.25
C THR A 452 -17.30 29.61 8.71
N LEU A 453 -17.20 28.33 9.09
CA LEU A 453 -16.84 27.93 10.45
C LEU A 453 -15.41 28.33 10.85
N GLN A 454 -14.46 28.24 9.92
CA GLN A 454 -13.06 28.65 10.15
C GLN A 454 -12.93 30.15 10.46
N ASN A 455 -13.71 30.95 9.73
CA ASN A 455 -13.71 32.42 9.78
C ASN A 455 -14.71 33.00 10.79
N THR A 456 -15.50 32.15 11.46
CA THR A 456 -16.43 32.60 12.51
C THR A 456 -15.64 33.22 13.67
N PRO A 457 -15.97 34.44 14.12
CA PRO A 457 -15.31 35.07 15.26
C PRO A 457 -15.37 34.19 16.51
N ARG A 458 -14.21 33.97 17.12
CA ARG A 458 -14.06 33.19 18.35
C ARG A 458 -13.03 33.85 19.25
N ARG A 459 -13.03 33.50 20.54
CA ARG A 459 -12.05 34.02 21.50
C ARG A 459 -10.63 33.67 21.04
N GLN A 460 -9.76 34.66 20.95
CA GLN A 460 -8.35 34.52 20.56
C GLN A 460 -7.45 35.04 21.67
N CYS A 461 -6.23 34.52 21.76
CA CYS A 461 -5.19 35.10 22.60
C CYS A 461 -4.57 36.31 21.88
N SER A 462 -4.47 37.46 22.55
CA SER A 462 -3.85 38.68 22.01
C SER A 462 -2.32 38.71 22.17
N LEU A 463 -1.75 37.83 23.00
CA LEU A 463 -0.30 37.73 23.13
C LEU A 463 0.33 37.39 21.77
N ASN A 464 1.43 38.05 21.43
CA ASN A 464 2.24 37.64 20.29
C ASN A 464 2.68 36.18 20.50
N PRO A 465 2.40 35.25 19.56
CA PRO A 465 2.73 33.83 19.72
C PRO A 465 4.23 33.55 19.90
N GLY A 466 5.10 34.53 19.59
CA GLY A 466 6.54 34.44 19.77
C GLY A 466 7.19 33.50 18.76
N PRO A 467 8.39 32.95 19.07
CA PRO A 467 9.11 32.01 18.21
C PRO A 467 8.47 30.61 18.21
N ARG A 468 7.20 30.52 17.79
CA ARG A 468 6.44 29.26 17.66
C ARG A 468 6.85 28.56 16.35
N GLY A 469 7.26 27.30 16.44
CA GLY A 469 7.72 26.51 15.29
C GLY A 469 9.23 26.55 15.06
N GLU A 470 10.00 27.26 15.87
CA GLU A 470 11.45 27.07 15.92
C GLU A 470 11.81 25.71 16.52
N ALA A 471 12.80 25.02 15.93
CA ALA A 471 13.31 23.77 16.49
C ALA A 471 13.75 23.97 17.97
N GLY A 472 13.16 23.17 18.86
CA GLY A 472 13.39 23.24 20.30
C GLY A 472 12.51 24.24 21.08
N VAL A 473 11.60 24.97 20.42
CA VAL A 473 10.62 25.86 21.09
C VAL A 473 9.20 25.34 20.85
N LEU A 474 8.45 25.14 21.93
CA LEU A 474 7.02 24.81 21.82
C LEU A 474 6.19 26.06 21.53
N GLY A 475 6.53 27.17 22.20
CA GLY A 475 5.82 28.45 22.13
C GLY A 475 5.45 28.97 23.52
N LYS A 476 4.68 30.06 23.56
CA LYS A 476 4.18 30.63 24.83
C LYS A 476 3.04 29.81 25.42
N VAL A 477 2.98 29.68 26.75
CA VAL A 477 1.96 28.89 27.48
C VAL A 477 0.54 29.19 26.98
N ALA A 478 0.16 30.46 26.80
CA ALA A 478 -1.16 30.88 26.33
C ALA A 478 -1.58 30.35 24.94
N HIS A 479 -0.61 29.88 24.13
CA HIS A 479 -0.79 29.39 22.75
C HIS A 479 -0.62 27.88 22.61
N LEU A 480 -0.22 27.17 23.68
CA LEU A 480 -0.05 25.71 23.70
C LEU A 480 -1.37 24.95 23.92
N ALA A 481 -2.36 25.62 24.51
CA ALA A 481 -3.67 25.05 24.79
C ALA A 481 -4.80 25.98 24.36
N GLU A 482 -5.93 25.39 24.01
CA GLU A 482 -7.21 26.02 23.77
C GLU A 482 -8.19 25.55 24.84
N VAL A 483 -9.18 26.38 25.16
CA VAL A 483 -10.21 26.08 26.18
C VAL A 483 -11.57 26.36 25.56
N MET A 484 -12.53 25.44 25.69
CA MET A 484 -13.84 25.62 25.06
C MET A 484 -14.65 26.73 25.77
N GLU A 485 -14.85 26.61 27.08
CA GLU A 485 -15.77 27.44 27.85
C GLU A 485 -15.15 28.79 28.30
N ASN A 486 -15.91 29.89 28.22
CA ASN A 486 -15.42 31.25 28.48
C ASN A 486 -15.08 31.52 29.96
N ASP A 487 -15.91 31.01 30.86
CA ASP A 487 -15.74 31.08 32.31
C ASP A 487 -14.50 30.31 32.77
N ILE A 488 -14.30 29.08 32.28
CA ILE A 488 -13.09 28.28 32.52
C ILE A 488 -11.86 28.99 31.96
N ALA A 489 -11.91 29.46 30.70
CA ALA A 489 -10.78 30.15 30.08
C ALA A 489 -10.36 31.39 30.88
N ARG A 490 -11.32 32.18 31.36
CA ARG A 490 -11.10 33.35 32.23
C ARG A 490 -10.36 32.97 33.51
N VAL A 491 -10.83 31.95 34.24
CA VAL A 491 -10.26 31.62 35.56
C VAL A 491 -8.93 30.88 35.47
N LEU A 492 -8.73 30.04 34.44
CA LEU A 492 -7.43 29.41 34.17
C LEU A 492 -6.37 30.43 33.72
N SER A 493 -6.74 31.33 32.80
CA SER A 493 -5.80 32.36 32.31
C SER A 493 -5.42 33.35 33.40
N TRP A 494 -6.35 33.67 34.32
CA TRP A 494 -6.04 34.44 35.52
C TRP A 494 -5.17 33.65 36.50
N HIS A 495 -5.46 32.38 36.74
CA HIS A 495 -4.68 31.54 37.65
C HIS A 495 -3.21 31.42 37.20
N LEU A 496 -3.01 31.25 35.89
CA LEU A 496 -1.71 31.17 35.23
C LEU A 496 -1.15 32.53 34.78
N SER A 497 -1.72 33.65 35.22
CA SER A 497 -1.38 34.98 34.66
C SER A 497 0.10 35.37 34.79
N GLY A 498 0.84 34.79 35.73
CA GLY A 498 2.29 34.94 35.84
C GLY A 498 3.10 34.20 34.76
N ASP A 499 2.54 33.12 34.20
CA ASP A 499 3.20 32.17 33.30
C ASP A 499 2.65 32.22 31.85
N MET A 500 1.50 32.85 31.61
CA MET A 500 0.83 32.87 30.29
C MET A 500 1.74 33.33 29.14
N ASP A 501 2.64 34.30 29.41
CA ASP A 501 3.59 34.83 28.43
C ASP A 501 4.92 34.04 28.38
N CYS A 502 5.15 33.08 29.27
CA CYS A 502 6.38 32.31 29.38
C CYS A 502 6.59 31.39 28.16
N VAL A 503 7.80 31.39 27.59
CA VAL A 503 8.16 30.58 26.42
C VAL A 503 8.67 29.21 26.85
N ILE A 504 7.99 28.17 26.41
CA ILE A 504 8.36 26.77 26.65
C ILE A 504 9.39 26.31 25.61
N THR A 505 10.45 25.67 26.07
CA THR A 505 11.50 25.09 25.21
C THR A 505 11.79 23.64 25.60
N LEU A 506 12.26 22.83 24.65
CA LEU A 506 12.59 21.42 24.93
C LEU A 506 13.83 21.29 25.83
N THR A 507 14.83 22.17 25.68
CA THR A 507 16.10 22.09 26.42
C THR A 507 16.52 23.40 27.08
N THR A 508 17.31 23.30 28.14
CA THR A 508 17.85 24.42 28.91
C THR A 508 18.75 25.33 28.07
N GLU A 509 19.48 24.80 27.07
CA GLU A 509 20.28 25.60 26.13
C GLU A 509 19.41 26.48 25.24
N LYS A 510 18.20 26.01 24.89
CA LYS A 510 17.25 26.76 24.07
C LYS A 510 16.49 27.79 24.91
N ALA A 511 16.11 27.47 26.15
CA ALA A 511 15.62 28.47 27.12
C ALA A 511 16.65 29.60 27.32
N LYS A 512 17.91 29.25 27.59
CA LYS A 512 19.00 30.23 27.72
C LYS A 512 19.12 31.09 26.46
N LYS A 513 19.04 30.51 25.25
CA LYS A 513 19.07 31.29 23.99
C LYS A 513 17.95 32.35 23.95
N VAL A 514 16.70 31.95 24.16
CA VAL A 514 15.53 32.87 24.15
C VAL A 514 15.63 33.95 25.25
N TYR A 515 16.12 33.59 26.44
CA TYR A 515 16.38 34.53 27.52
C TYR A 515 17.40 35.61 27.12
N HIS A 516 18.53 35.23 26.51
CA HIS A 516 19.55 36.19 26.08
C HIS A 516 19.07 37.07 24.90
N GLU A 517 18.36 36.49 23.92
CA GLU A 517 17.80 37.23 22.77
C GLU A 517 16.77 38.28 23.21
N SER A 518 15.96 37.97 24.22
CA SER A 518 15.04 38.94 24.86
C SER A 518 15.71 39.90 25.84
N LYS A 519 17.04 39.84 26.02
CA LYS A 519 17.80 40.59 27.04
C LYS A 519 17.27 40.39 28.47
N GLY A 520 16.83 39.17 28.76
CA GLY A 520 16.28 38.77 30.05
C GLY A 520 14.84 39.21 30.33
N THR A 521 14.16 39.83 29.36
CA THR A 521 12.75 40.28 29.52
C THR A 521 11.74 39.15 29.32
N GLN A 522 12.06 38.13 28.53
CA GLN A 522 11.18 36.98 28.29
C GLN A 522 11.41 35.91 29.35
N GLN A 523 10.36 35.57 30.09
CA GLN A 523 10.34 34.35 30.90
C GLN A 523 10.44 33.11 30.01
N VAL A 524 11.20 32.11 30.46
CA VAL A 524 11.44 30.85 29.74
C VAL A 524 11.35 29.65 30.69
N LEU A 525 10.81 28.54 30.20
CA LEU A 525 10.73 27.27 30.94
C LEU A 525 11.23 26.11 30.05
N PRO A 526 12.39 25.51 30.36
CA PRO A 526 12.88 24.34 29.64
C PRO A 526 12.32 23.03 30.20
N LEU A 527 11.87 22.12 29.34
CA LEU A 527 11.24 20.85 29.75
C LEU A 527 12.23 19.82 30.32
N ASP A 528 13.51 19.90 29.96
CA ASP A 528 14.56 19.03 30.49
C ASP A 528 14.89 19.30 31.96
N SER A 529 14.60 20.50 32.47
CA SER A 529 14.77 20.84 33.89
C SER A 529 13.59 20.41 34.77
N ILE A 530 12.49 19.93 34.19
CA ILE A 530 11.27 19.57 34.94
C ILE A 530 11.41 18.16 35.51
N TYR A 531 11.32 18.02 36.83
CA TYR A 531 11.35 16.73 37.52
C TYR A 531 10.06 15.93 37.27
N LYS A 532 10.06 15.12 36.21
CA LYS A 532 8.85 14.44 35.70
C LYS A 532 8.14 13.53 36.70
N ARG A 533 8.84 13.01 37.72
CA ARG A 533 8.26 12.11 38.74
C ARG A 533 7.33 12.81 39.74
N SER A 534 7.34 14.14 39.84
CA SER A 534 6.41 14.90 40.70
C SER A 534 5.20 15.46 39.94
N LEU A 535 5.03 15.13 38.67
CA LEU A 535 3.91 15.60 37.86
C LEU A 535 2.64 14.78 38.14
N PRO A 536 1.44 15.39 38.04
CA PRO A 536 0.18 14.69 38.24
C PRO A 536 -0.07 13.66 37.13
N GLU A 537 -0.53 12.47 37.51
CA GLU A 537 -1.08 11.49 36.59
C GLU A 537 -2.33 12.07 35.89
N TRP A 538 -2.32 12.09 34.56
CA TRP A 538 -3.37 12.79 33.80
C TRP A 538 -4.76 12.19 34.01
N ASN A 539 -4.85 10.86 34.03
CA ASN A 539 -6.07 10.06 34.15
C ASN A 539 -6.38 9.66 35.61
N LYS A 540 -5.77 10.34 36.59
CA LYS A 540 -6.01 10.12 38.02
C LYS A 540 -7.50 10.39 38.36
N PRO A 541 -8.17 9.53 39.15
CA PRO A 541 -9.53 9.81 39.64
C PRO A 541 -9.54 11.02 40.59
N LEU A 542 -10.67 11.73 40.64
CA LEU A 542 -10.83 12.90 41.49
C LEU A 542 -10.74 12.53 42.99
N PRO A 543 -10.33 13.46 43.88
CA PRO A 543 -10.12 13.17 45.29
C PRO A 543 -11.32 12.53 46.01
N HIS A 544 -12.55 12.94 45.65
CA HIS A 544 -13.78 12.43 46.25
C HIS A 544 -14.15 11.01 45.79
N GLU A 545 -13.77 10.61 44.57
CA GLU A 545 -14.03 9.26 44.01
C GLU A 545 -13.27 8.15 44.75
N ARG A 546 -12.28 8.52 45.58
CA ARG A 546 -11.54 7.62 46.47
C ARG A 546 -12.22 7.44 47.83
N SER A 547 -13.25 8.23 48.16
CA SER A 547 -14.02 8.07 49.39
C SER A 547 -14.96 6.87 49.30
N ARG A 548 -15.20 6.18 50.42
CA ARG A 548 -16.21 5.10 50.51
C ARG A 548 -17.65 5.63 50.63
N SER A 549 -17.86 6.94 50.61
CA SER A 549 -19.18 7.57 50.62
C SER A 549 -19.75 7.68 49.21
N ASN A 550 -20.84 6.96 48.91
CA ASN A 550 -21.55 7.01 47.62
C ASN A 550 -22.26 8.35 47.32
N SER A 551 -22.04 9.39 48.13
CA SER A 551 -22.59 10.74 47.93
C SER A 551 -21.82 11.48 46.85
N GLN A 552 -22.50 11.84 45.76
CA GLN A 552 -21.94 12.79 44.79
C GLN A 552 -21.72 14.16 45.47
N PRO A 553 -20.60 14.85 45.18
CA PRO A 553 -20.35 16.18 45.71
C PRO A 553 -21.33 17.22 45.14
N ALA A 554 -21.51 18.33 45.85
CA ALA A 554 -22.27 19.46 45.33
C ALA A 554 -21.52 20.12 44.15
N GLY A 555 -22.20 20.28 43.01
CA GLY A 555 -21.64 20.84 41.77
C GLY A 555 -20.78 19.83 41.00
N HIS A 556 -20.16 20.29 39.90
CA HIS A 556 -19.44 19.45 38.95
C HIS A 556 -17.91 19.64 39.05
N PRO A 557 -17.22 18.93 39.96
CA PRO A 557 -15.76 18.98 40.03
C PRO A 557 -15.13 18.34 38.79
N ILE A 558 -14.24 19.07 38.12
CA ILE A 558 -13.36 18.54 37.07
C ILE A 558 -11.92 18.97 37.34
N TYR A 559 -10.92 18.21 36.92
CA TYR A 559 -9.55 18.71 36.94
C TYR A 559 -9.36 19.82 35.89
N ALA A 560 -8.69 20.92 36.27
CA ALA A 560 -8.39 22.05 35.40
C ALA A 560 -7.69 21.64 34.09
N ARG A 561 -6.77 20.67 34.20
CA ARG A 561 -6.02 20.10 33.07
C ARG A 561 -6.90 19.35 32.05
N SER A 562 -8.09 18.90 32.44
CA SER A 562 -9.02 18.19 31.56
C SER A 562 -9.84 19.12 30.66
N ALA A 563 -9.88 20.42 30.96
CA ALA A 563 -10.51 21.44 30.12
C ALA A 563 -9.57 22.01 29.04
N LEU A 564 -8.32 21.56 28.99
CA LEU A 564 -7.32 21.96 28.00
C LEU A 564 -7.38 21.07 26.76
N ILE A 565 -7.47 21.69 25.59
CA ILE A 565 -7.35 21.06 24.29
C ILE A 565 -5.97 21.44 23.73
N PHE A 566 -5.17 20.45 23.31
CA PHE A 566 -3.81 20.68 22.79
C PHE A 566 -3.81 20.55 21.25
N PRO A 567 -3.63 21.64 20.48
CA PRO A 567 -3.62 21.56 19.02
C PRO A 567 -2.41 20.81 18.45
N GLN A 568 -1.30 20.78 19.19
CA GLN A 568 0.00 20.22 18.81
C GLN A 568 0.74 19.74 20.08
N GLU A 569 1.77 18.90 19.92
CA GLU A 569 2.74 18.55 20.98
C GLU A 569 2.12 18.01 22.29
N GLN A 570 1.03 17.23 22.20
CA GLN A 570 0.19 16.82 23.34
C GLN A 570 0.97 16.31 24.57
N GLU A 571 1.95 15.41 24.40
CA GLU A 571 2.70 14.85 25.55
C GLU A 571 3.63 15.89 26.21
N ASN A 572 4.25 16.77 25.43
CA ASN A 572 5.06 17.85 25.96
C ASN A 572 4.17 18.93 26.64
N CYS A 573 2.99 19.21 26.08
CA CYS A 573 1.99 20.08 26.70
C CYS A 573 1.47 19.52 28.03
N LYS A 574 1.23 18.20 28.15
CA LYS A 574 0.90 17.56 29.43
C LYS A 574 1.98 17.78 30.50
N ILE A 575 3.26 17.77 30.13
CA ILE A 575 4.36 18.05 31.07
C ILE A 575 4.27 19.51 31.57
N VAL A 576 4.11 20.48 30.66
CA VAL A 576 3.95 21.91 30.99
C VAL A 576 2.77 22.14 31.94
N PHE A 577 1.57 21.74 31.52
CA PHE A 577 0.36 22.03 32.28
C PHE A 577 0.21 21.14 33.51
N GLY A 578 0.81 19.95 33.54
CA GLY A 578 0.95 19.14 34.74
C GLY A 578 1.79 19.85 35.81
N MET A 579 2.86 20.54 35.42
CA MET A 579 3.67 21.34 36.33
C MET A 579 2.95 22.62 36.78
N LEU A 580 2.34 23.36 35.84
CA LEU A 580 1.73 24.67 36.12
C LEU A 580 0.38 24.59 36.85
N LEU A 581 -0.47 23.59 36.55
CA LEU A 581 -1.79 23.44 37.17
C LEU A 581 -1.82 22.37 38.28
N GLY A 582 -0.92 21.39 38.26
CA GLY A 582 -0.92 20.27 39.20
C GLY A 582 -2.27 19.54 39.23
N ASP A 583 -2.78 19.30 40.44
CA ASP A 583 -4.10 18.73 40.71
C ASP A 583 -5.21 19.77 40.89
N THR A 584 -5.05 21.00 40.39
CA THR A 584 -6.08 22.05 40.49
C THR A 584 -7.43 21.60 39.93
N ILE A 585 -8.50 21.88 40.66
CA ILE A 585 -9.89 21.49 40.34
C ILE A 585 -10.69 22.74 39.94
N ILE A 586 -11.62 22.58 39.00
CA ILE A 586 -12.66 23.54 38.66
C ILE A 586 -13.99 23.06 39.23
N LEU A 587 -14.78 23.98 39.77
CA LEU A 587 -16.11 23.74 40.34
C LEU A 587 -17.07 24.87 39.98
N ASP A 588 -18.38 24.71 40.21
CA ASP A 588 -19.36 25.66 39.68
C ASP A 588 -19.35 27.01 40.41
N ASN A 589 -19.43 27.02 41.74
CA ASN A 589 -19.48 28.24 42.56
C ASN A 589 -18.73 28.07 43.89
N LEU A 590 -18.66 29.14 44.69
CA LEU A 590 -17.90 29.19 45.94
C LEU A 590 -18.47 28.27 47.03
N ASP A 591 -19.79 28.12 47.12
CA ASP A 591 -20.45 27.31 48.14
C ASP A 591 -20.23 25.82 47.88
N CYS A 592 -20.43 25.39 46.63
CA CYS A 592 -20.07 24.05 46.16
C CYS A 592 -18.58 23.77 46.40
N ALA A 593 -17.68 24.72 46.13
CA ALA A 593 -16.24 24.52 46.32
C ALA A 593 -15.83 24.41 47.80
N ASN A 594 -16.48 25.16 48.70
CA ASN A 594 -16.27 25.03 50.14
C ASN A 594 -16.81 23.70 50.67
N SER A 595 -18.02 23.30 50.29
CA SER A 595 -18.61 21.99 50.64
C SER A 595 -17.73 20.84 50.14
N TYR A 596 -17.31 20.88 48.87
CA TYR A 596 -16.38 19.90 48.29
C TYR A 596 -15.07 19.79 49.08
N ARG A 597 -14.49 20.94 49.45
CA ARG A 597 -13.26 20.96 50.25
C ARG A 597 -13.47 20.32 51.62
N GLN A 598 -14.56 20.65 52.32
CA GLN A 598 -14.87 20.11 53.65
C GLN A 598 -14.96 18.58 53.65
N GLU A 599 -15.48 17.97 52.59
CA GLU A 599 -15.52 16.50 52.46
C GLU A 599 -14.15 15.92 52.10
N VAL A 600 -13.44 16.49 51.12
CA VAL A 600 -12.16 15.94 50.65
C VAL A 600 -11.07 15.96 51.74
N VAL A 601 -10.98 17.02 52.54
CA VAL A 601 -9.93 17.15 53.58
C VAL A 601 -10.03 16.13 54.72
N LYS A 602 -11.18 15.45 54.87
CA LYS A 602 -11.36 14.38 55.87
C LYS A 602 -10.49 13.15 55.59
N TYR A 603 -10.12 12.92 54.33
CA TYR A 603 -9.48 11.67 53.88
C TYR A 603 -8.23 11.87 53.01
N THR A 604 -8.03 13.05 52.42
CA THR A 604 -6.86 13.33 51.57
C THR A 604 -6.56 14.83 51.45
N HIS A 605 -5.39 15.18 50.91
CA HIS A 605 -5.05 16.57 50.62
C HIS A 605 -5.97 17.16 49.55
N CYS A 606 -6.66 18.26 49.87
CA CYS A 606 -7.51 18.97 48.92
C CYS A 606 -6.68 20.02 48.12
N PRO A 607 -6.55 19.88 46.80
CA PRO A 607 -5.78 20.80 45.95
C PRO A 607 -6.44 22.18 45.86
N THR A 608 -5.82 23.11 45.13
CA THR A 608 -6.44 24.40 44.80
C THR A 608 -7.73 24.18 44.01
N ILE A 609 -8.79 24.91 44.36
CA ILE A 609 -10.07 24.92 43.64
C ILE A 609 -10.27 26.31 43.02
N LEU A 610 -10.67 26.33 41.75
CA LEU A 610 -11.14 27.50 41.02
C LEU A 610 -12.64 27.32 40.75
N THR A 611 -13.43 28.38 40.88
CA THR A 611 -14.86 28.31 40.54
C THR A 611 -15.15 28.97 39.20
N ARG A 612 -16.18 28.54 38.49
CA ARG A 612 -16.68 29.21 37.27
C ARG A 612 -17.09 30.68 37.55
N THR A 613 -17.63 30.94 38.75
CA THR A 613 -17.90 32.30 39.27
C THR A 613 -16.64 33.16 39.44
N GLY A 614 -15.45 32.56 39.48
CA GLY A 614 -14.16 33.25 39.52
C GLY A 614 -13.53 33.35 40.90
N ASP A 615 -13.85 32.46 41.82
CA ASP A 615 -13.31 32.44 43.17
C ASP A 615 -12.20 31.37 43.27
N ARG A 616 -11.15 31.64 44.05
CA ARG A 616 -10.04 30.71 44.29
C ARG A 616 -9.96 30.32 45.76
N ILE A 617 -10.09 29.02 46.03
CA ILE A 617 -9.72 28.40 47.31
C ILE A 617 -8.34 27.78 47.14
N ARG A 618 -7.32 28.29 47.82
CA ARG A 618 -5.96 27.72 47.75
C ARG A 618 -5.92 26.34 48.42
N SER A 619 -4.91 25.52 48.11
CA SER A 619 -4.72 24.19 48.72
C SER A 619 -4.66 24.20 50.25
N ASN A 620 -4.24 25.31 50.88
CA ASN A 620 -4.28 25.52 52.33
C ASN A 620 -5.63 26.03 52.88
N GLY A 621 -6.65 26.16 52.04
CA GLY A 621 -8.01 26.57 52.41
C GLY A 621 -8.28 28.08 52.39
N LYS A 622 -7.29 28.92 52.11
CA LYS A 622 -7.49 30.37 52.05
C LYS A 622 -8.27 30.77 50.78
N PHE A 623 -9.42 31.42 50.98
CA PHE A 623 -10.22 32.08 49.93
C PHE A 623 -10.56 33.54 50.33
N GLY A 624 -11.19 34.28 49.42
CA GLY A 624 -11.58 35.68 49.65
C GLY A 624 -10.47 36.72 49.43
N GLY A 625 -10.87 37.99 49.29
CA GLY A 625 -10.00 39.12 48.93
C GLY A 625 -9.67 39.21 47.43
N LEU A 626 -9.23 40.38 46.97
CA LEU A 626 -8.98 40.67 45.55
C LEU A 626 -8.02 39.67 44.87
N GLN A 627 -7.00 39.19 45.58
CA GLN A 627 -6.06 38.18 45.05
C GLN A 627 -6.66 36.78 44.86
N ASN A 628 -7.88 36.52 45.33
CA ASN A 628 -8.59 35.25 45.13
C ASN A 628 -9.89 35.42 44.33
N LYS A 629 -10.08 36.57 43.67
CA LYS A 629 -11.18 36.81 42.73
C LYS A 629 -10.63 37.07 41.32
N ALA A 630 -10.98 36.20 40.38
CA ALA A 630 -10.70 36.38 38.96
C ALA A 630 -11.43 37.62 38.43
N PRO A 631 -10.74 38.54 37.73
CA PRO A 631 -11.39 39.69 37.13
C PRO A 631 -12.32 39.26 35.97
N ALA A 632 -13.06 40.23 35.43
CA ALA A 632 -13.78 40.06 34.17
C ALA A 632 -12.79 39.78 33.01
N ILE A 633 -13.23 39.03 31.99
CA ILE A 633 -12.33 38.47 30.96
C ILE A 633 -11.69 39.58 30.10
N GLU A 634 -12.37 40.70 29.94
CA GLU A 634 -11.93 41.91 29.24
C GLU A 634 -10.72 42.56 29.94
N ARG A 635 -10.70 42.50 31.29
CA ARG A 635 -9.60 43.06 32.10
C ARG A 635 -8.32 42.23 32.01
N LEU A 636 -8.38 41.02 31.46
CA LEU A 636 -7.19 40.22 31.13
C LEU A 636 -6.49 40.72 29.83
N ARG A 637 -7.01 41.76 29.16
CA ARG A 637 -6.41 42.41 27.98
C ARG A 637 -6.08 41.44 26.82
N GLY A 638 -6.86 40.37 26.72
CA GLY A 638 -6.68 39.29 25.74
C GLY A 638 -5.58 38.27 26.07
N VAL A 639 -4.92 38.38 27.23
CA VAL A 639 -4.04 37.33 27.79
C VAL A 639 -4.92 36.18 28.32
N VAL A 640 -5.55 35.47 27.39
CA VAL A 640 -6.55 34.43 27.64
C VAL A 640 -6.34 33.29 26.66
N PHE A 641 -6.52 32.04 27.08
CA PHE A 641 -6.53 30.89 26.18
C PHE A 641 -7.56 31.06 25.06
N ALA A 642 -7.15 30.77 23.82
CA ALA A 642 -8.05 30.80 22.67
C ALA A 642 -9.17 29.76 22.78
N ALA A 643 -10.25 29.97 22.03
CA ALA A 643 -11.30 28.96 21.85
C ALA A 643 -10.97 28.08 20.63
N PRO A 644 -11.17 26.75 20.74
CA PRO A 644 -10.91 25.82 19.65
C PRO A 644 -11.84 26.07 18.46
N LEU A 645 -11.50 25.46 17.32
CA LEU A 645 -12.46 25.35 16.22
C LEU A 645 -13.64 24.45 16.64
N PRO A 646 -14.89 24.75 16.22
CA PRO A 646 -16.04 23.92 16.55
C PRO A 646 -15.87 22.47 16.09
N LEU A 647 -16.33 21.49 16.87
CA LEU A 647 -16.25 20.07 16.50
C LEU A 647 -16.85 19.80 15.10
N THR A 648 -17.90 20.53 14.73
CA THR A 648 -18.55 20.48 13.42
C THR A 648 -17.62 20.84 12.25
N TYR A 649 -16.60 21.68 12.46
CA TYR A 649 -15.56 21.95 11.45
C TYR A 649 -14.76 20.69 11.14
N HIS A 650 -14.30 19.99 12.19
CA HIS A 650 -13.52 18.75 12.05
C HIS A 650 -14.36 17.63 11.43
N THR A 651 -15.64 17.49 11.82
CA THR A 651 -16.59 16.57 11.18
C THR A 651 -16.74 16.85 9.68
N ILE A 652 -16.87 18.12 9.28
CA ILE A 652 -16.98 18.52 7.86
C ILE A 652 -15.68 18.23 7.10
N CYS A 653 -14.50 18.43 7.70
CA CYS A 653 -13.23 18.04 7.09
C CYS A 653 -13.14 16.54 6.83
N THR A 654 -13.51 15.70 7.81
CA THR A 654 -13.56 14.24 7.65
C THR A 654 -14.57 13.82 6.57
N GLN A 655 -15.74 14.44 6.53
CA GLN A 655 -16.74 14.20 5.48
C GLN A 655 -16.19 14.58 4.10
N LEU A 656 -15.56 15.75 3.95
CA LEU A 656 -14.94 16.19 2.69
C LEU A 656 -13.91 15.19 2.14
N GLU A 657 -13.10 14.56 3.00
CA GLU A 657 -12.16 13.51 2.59
C GLU A 657 -12.89 12.24 2.11
N GLN A 658 -13.94 11.81 2.82
CA GLN A 658 -14.75 10.65 2.44
C GLN A 658 -15.50 10.87 1.12
N PHE A 659 -16.08 12.06 0.89
CA PHE A 659 -16.73 12.39 -0.39
C PHE A 659 -15.73 12.43 -1.55
N LYS A 660 -14.50 12.91 -1.34
CA LYS A 660 -13.43 12.85 -2.36
C LYS A 660 -13.05 11.40 -2.68
N ALA A 661 -12.89 10.55 -1.67
CA ALA A 661 -12.62 9.13 -1.85
C ALA A 661 -13.77 8.41 -2.60
N PHE A 662 -15.02 8.71 -2.24
CA PHE A 662 -16.21 8.19 -2.90
C PHE A 662 -16.30 8.63 -4.36
N LYS A 663 -16.09 9.92 -4.67
CA LYS A 663 -16.00 10.42 -6.06
C LYS A 663 -14.96 9.63 -6.86
N GLN A 664 -13.77 9.42 -6.29
CA GLN A 664 -12.70 8.69 -6.97
C GLN A 664 -13.05 7.21 -7.19
N ALA A 665 -13.82 6.59 -6.31
CA ALA A 665 -14.34 5.24 -6.48
C ALA A 665 -15.39 5.16 -7.61
N MET A 666 -16.35 6.10 -7.66
CA MET A 666 -17.33 6.20 -8.75
C MET A 666 -16.65 6.34 -10.12
N ILE A 667 -15.63 7.21 -10.23
CA ILE A 667 -14.88 7.40 -11.48
C ILE A 667 -14.17 6.10 -11.90
N LYS A 668 -13.52 5.40 -10.95
CA LYS A 668 -12.85 4.13 -11.23
C LYS A 668 -13.82 3.03 -11.68
N HIS A 669 -15.00 2.96 -11.06
CA HIS A 669 -16.04 2.01 -11.42
C HIS A 669 -16.61 2.29 -12.81
N SER A 670 -16.90 3.57 -13.13
CA SER A 670 -17.29 3.97 -14.50
C SER A 670 -16.23 3.61 -15.53
N GLN A 671 -14.97 3.99 -15.29
CA GLN A 671 -13.88 3.71 -16.25
C GLN A 671 -13.71 2.20 -16.49
N ALA A 672 -13.70 1.38 -15.43
CA ALA A 672 -13.60 -0.07 -15.58
C ALA A 672 -14.81 -0.65 -16.35
N GLN A 673 -16.01 -0.10 -16.13
CA GLN A 673 -17.24 -0.51 -16.81
C GLN A 673 -17.23 -0.12 -18.30
N ASP A 674 -16.69 1.06 -18.62
CA ASP A 674 -16.54 1.58 -19.98
C ASP A 674 -15.45 0.78 -20.74
N ASP A 675 -14.29 0.55 -20.13
CA ASP A 675 -13.20 -0.28 -20.68
C ASP A 675 -13.69 -1.70 -20.97
N TYR A 676 -14.40 -2.33 -20.01
CA TYR A 676 -15.00 -3.66 -20.18
C TYR A 676 -16.03 -3.69 -21.32
N LYS A 677 -16.83 -2.63 -21.46
CA LYS A 677 -17.79 -2.52 -22.57
C LYS A 677 -17.07 -2.38 -23.92
N VAL A 678 -16.04 -1.56 -24.02
CA VAL A 678 -15.22 -1.45 -25.24
C VAL A 678 -14.63 -2.81 -25.62
N GLN A 679 -14.17 -3.61 -24.65
CA GLN A 679 -13.65 -4.96 -24.92
C GLN A 679 -14.74 -5.97 -25.37
N LEU A 680 -15.99 -5.81 -24.89
CA LEU A 680 -17.14 -6.58 -25.38
C LEU A 680 -17.57 -6.16 -26.79
N ASP A 681 -17.55 -4.86 -27.08
CA ASP A 681 -17.90 -4.33 -28.41
C ASP A 681 -16.83 -4.74 -29.44
N GLN A 682 -15.55 -4.84 -29.05
CA GLN A 682 -14.48 -5.44 -29.86
C GLN A 682 -14.75 -6.91 -30.25
N MET A 683 -15.45 -7.68 -29.41
CA MET A 683 -15.83 -9.07 -29.76
C MET A 683 -16.93 -9.12 -30.83
N GLN A 684 -17.65 -8.02 -31.06
CA GLN A 684 -18.76 -7.95 -32.01
C GLN A 684 -18.35 -7.35 -33.37
N THR A 685 -17.10 -6.89 -33.55
CA THR A 685 -16.71 -6.22 -34.79
C THR A 685 -16.71 -7.15 -36.00
N PRO A 686 -16.88 -6.63 -37.23
CA PRO A 686 -16.85 -7.43 -38.45
C PRO A 686 -15.57 -8.26 -38.59
N GLU A 687 -14.42 -7.76 -38.15
CA GLU A 687 -13.13 -8.47 -38.22
C GLU A 687 -13.11 -9.66 -37.25
N MET A 688 -13.63 -9.50 -36.03
CA MET A 688 -13.71 -10.61 -35.08
C MET A 688 -14.73 -11.66 -35.54
N GLN A 689 -15.85 -11.22 -36.13
CA GLN A 689 -16.82 -12.13 -36.75
C GLN A 689 -16.22 -12.86 -37.96
N SER A 690 -15.43 -12.19 -38.81
CA SER A 690 -14.71 -12.79 -39.95
C SER A 690 -13.80 -13.91 -39.47
N LYS A 691 -12.96 -13.68 -38.46
CA LYS A 691 -12.07 -14.71 -37.89
C LYS A 691 -12.84 -15.92 -37.34
N HIS A 692 -14.03 -15.71 -36.75
CA HIS A 692 -14.91 -16.82 -36.34
C HIS A 692 -15.48 -17.59 -37.54
N GLN A 693 -15.77 -16.93 -38.65
CA GLN A 693 -16.23 -17.56 -39.89
C GLN A 693 -15.09 -18.32 -40.59
N GLU A 694 -13.90 -17.72 -40.69
CA GLU A 694 -12.68 -18.33 -41.22
C GLU A 694 -12.30 -19.59 -40.45
N CYS A 695 -12.29 -19.53 -39.11
CA CYS A 695 -12.07 -20.70 -38.27
C CYS A 695 -13.10 -21.81 -38.52
N ARG A 696 -14.39 -21.47 -38.70
CA ARG A 696 -15.45 -22.44 -39.01
C ARG A 696 -15.30 -23.04 -40.40
N GLN A 697 -14.93 -22.23 -41.40
CA GLN A 697 -14.67 -22.71 -42.76
C GLN A 697 -13.45 -23.64 -42.79
N ALA A 698 -12.41 -23.34 -42.01
CA ALA A 698 -11.26 -24.22 -41.84
C ALA A 698 -11.66 -25.54 -41.18
N GLU A 699 -12.48 -25.53 -40.11
CA GLU A 699 -13.03 -26.75 -39.48
C GLU A 699 -13.86 -27.61 -40.45
N ILE A 700 -14.61 -27.00 -41.36
CA ILE A 700 -15.40 -27.72 -42.38
C ILE A 700 -14.48 -28.34 -43.45
N LYS A 701 -13.53 -27.57 -43.98
CA LYS A 701 -12.55 -28.05 -44.97
C LYS A 701 -11.68 -29.18 -44.42
N LEU A 702 -11.26 -29.07 -43.16
CA LEU A 702 -10.49 -30.10 -42.47
C LEU A 702 -11.23 -31.44 -42.50
N ARG A 703 -12.53 -31.43 -42.18
CA ARG A 703 -13.37 -32.65 -42.16
C ARG A 703 -13.56 -33.27 -43.55
N ASP A 704 -13.81 -32.46 -44.57
CA ASP A 704 -13.94 -32.93 -45.97
C ASP A 704 -12.62 -33.58 -46.46
N ILE A 705 -11.47 -33.04 -46.05
CA ILE A 705 -10.16 -33.62 -46.36
C ILE A 705 -9.91 -34.92 -45.57
N GLU A 706 -10.27 -34.98 -44.28
CA GLU A 706 -10.19 -36.21 -43.47
C GLU A 706 -11.04 -37.35 -44.07
N GLU A 707 -12.27 -37.04 -44.49
CA GLU A 707 -13.18 -37.98 -45.14
C GLU A 707 -12.62 -38.50 -46.47
N ARG A 708 -12.08 -37.61 -47.32
CA ARG A 708 -11.41 -37.99 -48.59
C ARG A 708 -10.13 -38.81 -48.39
N LEU A 709 -9.44 -38.63 -47.26
CA LEU A 709 -8.27 -39.42 -46.89
C LEU A 709 -8.62 -40.80 -46.30
N GLY A 710 -9.91 -41.09 -46.09
CA GLY A 710 -10.36 -42.34 -45.48
C GLY A 710 -10.05 -42.45 -43.98
N MET A 711 -9.70 -41.34 -43.34
CA MET A 711 -9.46 -41.29 -41.91
C MET A 711 -10.78 -41.37 -41.16
N THR A 712 -10.86 -42.22 -40.13
CA THR A 712 -11.89 -42.03 -39.10
C THR A 712 -11.68 -40.65 -38.47
N PRO A 713 -12.69 -39.78 -38.37
CA PRO A 713 -12.53 -38.47 -37.77
C PRO A 713 -11.95 -38.64 -36.38
N ALA A 714 -10.73 -38.16 -36.17
CA ALA A 714 -10.12 -38.28 -34.86
C ALA A 714 -11.02 -37.55 -33.86
N GLN A 715 -11.36 -38.23 -32.77
CA GLN A 715 -11.70 -37.52 -31.54
C GLN A 715 -10.42 -36.85 -31.05
N TYR A 716 -10.00 -35.79 -31.74
CA TYR A 716 -9.09 -34.82 -31.19
C TYR A 716 -9.67 -34.42 -29.84
N ASP A 717 -8.87 -34.55 -28.78
CA ASP A 717 -9.28 -34.24 -27.40
C ASP A 717 -9.33 -32.71 -27.24
N MET A 718 -10.28 -32.12 -27.96
CA MET A 718 -10.38 -30.72 -28.31
C MET A 718 -11.64 -30.16 -27.69
N PRO A 719 -11.53 -29.07 -26.89
CA PRO A 719 -12.69 -28.47 -26.26
C PRO A 719 -13.73 -28.02 -27.30
N ALA A 720 -14.98 -27.97 -26.84
CA ALA A 720 -16.18 -27.84 -27.66
C ALA A 720 -16.14 -26.69 -28.68
N SER A 721 -16.82 -26.87 -29.81
CA SER A 721 -16.84 -25.90 -30.92
C SER A 721 -17.14 -24.46 -30.46
N PRO A 722 -16.46 -23.43 -31.02
CA PRO A 722 -16.70 -22.02 -30.69
C PRO A 722 -18.17 -21.59 -30.80
N ALA A 723 -18.96 -22.19 -31.70
CA ALA A 723 -20.38 -21.89 -31.87
C ALA A 723 -21.24 -22.27 -30.64
N THR A 724 -20.83 -23.28 -29.87
CA THR A 724 -21.46 -23.67 -28.60
C THR A 724 -20.99 -22.76 -27.46
N MET A 725 -19.72 -22.36 -27.48
CA MET A 725 -19.13 -21.52 -26.44
C MET A 725 -19.62 -20.06 -26.49
N LEU A 726 -19.81 -19.48 -27.68
CA LEU A 726 -20.33 -18.10 -27.81
C LEU A 726 -21.73 -17.96 -27.18
N LYS A 727 -22.60 -18.98 -27.35
CA LYS A 727 -23.92 -19.01 -26.71
C LYS A 727 -23.85 -19.10 -25.19
N SER A 728 -22.87 -19.84 -24.65
CA SER A 728 -22.64 -19.92 -23.19
C SER A 728 -22.12 -18.61 -22.58
N ALA A 729 -21.41 -17.79 -23.37
CA ALA A 729 -20.88 -16.50 -22.93
C ALA A 729 -21.90 -15.36 -22.99
N LEU A 730 -22.85 -15.41 -23.96
CA LEU A 730 -23.82 -14.34 -24.22
C LEU A 730 -25.18 -14.53 -23.51
N GLY A 731 -25.43 -15.68 -22.89
CA GLY A 731 -26.33 -15.79 -21.73
C GLY A 731 -27.53 -16.72 -21.85
N SER A 732 -27.79 -17.46 -20.77
CA SER A 732 -29.08 -17.49 -20.05
C SER A 732 -29.05 -18.54 -18.93
N THR A 733 -29.51 -18.16 -17.74
CA THR A 733 -29.85 -19.11 -16.68
C THR A 733 -31.12 -19.86 -17.09
N SER A 734 -31.00 -21.13 -17.46
CA SER A 734 -32.14 -22.02 -17.62
C SER A 734 -31.92 -23.29 -16.82
N SER A 735 -32.87 -23.60 -15.95
CA SER A 735 -32.82 -24.75 -15.06
C SER A 735 -32.97 -26.05 -15.83
N ARG A 736 -32.16 -27.07 -15.50
CA ARG A 736 -32.48 -28.44 -15.88
C ARG A 736 -32.07 -29.43 -14.81
N GLY A 737 -33.08 -30.17 -14.34
CA GLY A 737 -33.03 -30.97 -13.13
C GLY A 737 -31.99 -32.09 -13.13
N SER A 738 -31.66 -32.52 -11.92
CA SER A 738 -30.84 -33.70 -11.66
C SER A 738 -31.45 -34.94 -12.32
N ARG A 739 -30.68 -35.57 -13.22
CA ARG A 739 -30.86 -36.98 -13.54
C ARG A 739 -29.76 -37.76 -12.86
N THR A 740 -30.15 -38.55 -11.87
CA THR A 740 -29.29 -39.47 -11.13
C THR A 740 -28.80 -40.59 -12.05
N SER A 741 -27.48 -40.74 -12.18
CA SER A 741 -26.88 -41.97 -12.69
C SER A 741 -26.93 -43.05 -11.61
N LYS A 742 -27.39 -44.25 -11.99
CA LYS A 742 -27.42 -45.42 -11.11
C LYS A 742 -26.01 -46.03 -11.01
N SER A 743 -25.61 -46.41 -9.80
CA SER A 743 -24.50 -47.35 -9.57
C SER A 743 -25.07 -48.72 -9.20
N PRO A 744 -24.47 -49.86 -9.60
CA PRO A 744 -24.95 -51.18 -9.22
C PRO A 744 -24.73 -51.45 -7.72
N GLY A 745 -25.66 -52.19 -7.11
CA GLY A 745 -25.62 -52.48 -5.67
C GLY A 745 -24.86 -53.76 -5.31
N THR A 746 -24.38 -53.81 -4.08
CA THR A 746 -24.05 -55.04 -3.35
C THR A 746 -24.77 -55.07 -2.01
N ARG A 747 -25.12 -56.27 -1.55
CA ARG A 747 -26.21 -56.56 -0.61
C ARG A 747 -25.68 -57.16 0.69
N SER A 748 -26.01 -56.57 1.84
CA SER A 748 -26.12 -57.27 3.13
C SER A 748 -26.75 -56.37 4.21
N THR A 749 -27.40 -56.99 5.20
CA THR A 749 -28.33 -56.36 6.16
C THR A 749 -27.84 -56.57 7.63
N PRO A 750 -28.63 -56.48 8.73
CA PRO A 750 -28.46 -55.37 9.68
C PRO A 750 -28.41 -55.71 11.19
N ILE A 751 -27.60 -54.99 11.99
CA ILE A 751 -27.62 -54.99 13.48
C ILE A 751 -27.16 -53.59 13.95
N GLY A 752 -27.72 -52.89 14.94
CA GLY A 752 -28.92 -53.09 15.78
C GLY A 752 -29.19 -51.84 16.67
N ARG A 753 -30.40 -51.73 17.25
CA ARG A 753 -30.78 -50.82 18.37
C ARG A 753 -30.51 -51.54 19.73
N PRO A 754 -30.63 -50.93 20.95
CA PRO A 754 -31.43 -49.78 21.44
C PRO A 754 -30.52 -48.63 21.95
N ALA A 755 -30.83 -47.69 22.87
CA ALA A 755 -31.96 -47.39 23.78
C ALA A 755 -31.98 -45.83 24.01
N ALA A 756 -32.74 -45.14 24.86
CA ALA A 756 -34.06 -45.23 25.51
C ALA A 756 -34.11 -44.23 26.71
N ASP A 757 -34.78 -43.08 26.53
CA ASP A 757 -35.81 -42.55 27.46
C ASP A 757 -35.42 -41.91 28.85
N PRO A 758 -36.35 -41.33 29.66
CA PRO A 758 -36.28 -39.88 29.96
C PRO A 758 -36.59 -39.42 31.42
N ARG A 759 -36.61 -38.10 31.70
CA ARG A 759 -37.35 -37.36 32.78
C ARG A 759 -37.15 -35.83 32.57
N ALA A 760 -38.14 -34.93 32.54
CA ALA A 760 -39.16 -34.53 33.55
C ALA A 760 -38.53 -33.82 34.78
N SER A 761 -39.05 -32.70 35.33
CA SER A 761 -40.23 -31.88 34.97
C SER A 761 -40.25 -30.48 35.66
N SER A 762 -41.23 -29.63 35.30
CA SER A 762 -41.83 -28.54 36.10
C SER A 762 -41.08 -27.18 36.21
N SER A 763 -41.71 -26.03 36.54
CA SER A 763 -43.09 -25.54 36.30
C SER A 763 -43.26 -24.03 36.65
N ARG A 764 -44.45 -23.46 36.34
CA ARG A 764 -45.03 -22.15 36.76
C ARG A 764 -44.51 -20.88 36.05
N GLY A 765 -45.36 -19.96 35.58
CA GLY A 765 -46.82 -20.03 35.36
C GLY A 765 -47.55 -18.66 35.27
N SER A 766 -48.61 -18.61 34.43
CA SER A 766 -49.78 -17.70 34.51
C SER A 766 -49.57 -16.18 34.23
N THR A 767 -50.48 -15.39 33.65
CA THR A 767 -51.86 -15.58 33.10
C THR A 767 -52.15 -14.43 32.08
N ALA A 768 -52.74 -14.65 30.90
CA ALA A 768 -54.18 -14.52 30.52
C ALA A 768 -54.83 -13.12 30.74
N GLY A 769 -55.75 -12.57 29.91
CA GLY A 769 -56.42 -12.98 28.65
C GLY A 769 -56.84 -11.70 27.86
N GLN A 770 -57.77 -11.60 26.88
CA GLN A 770 -58.82 -12.43 26.23
C GLN A 770 -59.09 -11.78 24.82
N GLN A 771 -59.25 -12.52 23.70
CA GLN A 771 -60.50 -12.93 22.99
C GLN A 771 -61.47 -11.80 22.49
N ARG A 772 -62.27 -11.92 21.38
CA ARG A 772 -62.25 -12.71 20.10
C ARG A 772 -63.51 -12.36 19.23
N VAL A 773 -63.39 -12.27 17.87
CA VAL A 773 -64.49 -12.27 16.82
C VAL A 773 -65.57 -11.13 16.94
N VAL A 774 -66.44 -10.73 15.97
CA VAL A 774 -67.33 -11.38 14.95
C VAL A 774 -67.54 -10.49 13.68
N ASN A 775 -68.03 -11.09 12.58
CA ASN A 775 -68.35 -10.51 11.26
C ASN A 775 -69.49 -9.45 11.19
N GLY A 776 -69.35 -8.50 10.25
CA GLY A 776 -70.28 -8.32 9.11
C GLY A 776 -71.49 -7.36 9.19
N GLY A 777 -71.68 -6.50 8.17
CA GLY A 777 -73.00 -5.93 7.84
C GLY A 777 -73.05 -4.49 7.27
N ALA A 778 -73.25 -4.37 5.94
CA ALA A 778 -73.93 -3.30 5.18
C ALA A 778 -73.83 -1.78 5.55
N SER A 779 -73.39 -0.95 4.60
CA SER A 779 -74.29 -0.06 3.80
C SER A 779 -73.55 1.02 2.97
N THR A 780 -73.96 1.16 1.70
CA THR A 780 -73.76 2.33 0.80
C THR A 780 -74.71 3.50 1.17
N PRO A 781 -74.68 4.71 0.55
CA PRO A 781 -73.92 5.23 -0.60
C PRO A 781 -73.12 6.53 -0.20
N THR A 782 -72.64 7.48 -1.02
CA THR A 782 -72.98 7.93 -2.38
C THR A 782 -71.81 8.66 -3.06
N ARG A 783 -71.83 8.71 -4.39
CA ARG A 783 -70.84 9.34 -5.28
C ARG A 783 -71.45 10.56 -5.95
N THR A 784 -70.74 11.69 -5.98
CA THR A 784 -70.96 12.72 -7.02
C THR A 784 -69.64 13.33 -7.50
N ARG A 785 -69.64 13.75 -8.76
CA ARG A 785 -68.47 14.03 -9.62
C ARG A 785 -68.86 15.15 -10.57
N ARG A 786 -67.97 16.13 -10.77
CA ARG A 786 -67.77 17.00 -11.97
C ARG A 786 -67.05 18.28 -11.53
N SER A 787 -66.34 19.04 -12.37
CA SER A 787 -65.52 18.78 -13.58
C SER A 787 -65.07 20.15 -14.11
N THR A 788 -63.93 20.23 -14.84
CA THR A 788 -63.58 21.32 -15.80
C THR A 788 -63.42 22.73 -15.18
N THR A 789 -62.60 23.67 -15.66
CA THR A 789 -61.80 23.83 -16.89
C THR A 789 -60.69 24.88 -16.66
N ALA A 790 -59.61 24.87 -17.47
CA ALA A 790 -58.73 26.03 -17.72
C ALA A 790 -59.35 26.94 -18.84
N PRO A 791 -58.78 28.07 -19.35
CA PRO A 791 -57.35 28.45 -19.41
C PRO A 791 -57.02 29.99 -19.42
N ASP A 792 -55.80 30.31 -19.90
CA ASP A 792 -55.34 31.51 -20.66
C ASP A 792 -54.92 32.86 -20.03
N SER A 793 -53.58 33.06 -20.02
CA SER A 793 -52.76 34.15 -20.61
C SER A 793 -53.20 35.65 -20.61
N TYR A 794 -52.31 36.57 -20.18
CA TYR A 794 -51.46 37.44 -21.06
C TYR A 794 -50.69 38.57 -20.32
N ALA A 795 -49.54 38.97 -20.90
CA ALA A 795 -48.91 40.31 -20.92
C ALA A 795 -48.18 40.95 -19.69
N SER A 796 -47.02 41.54 -20.03
CA SER A 796 -46.06 42.43 -19.33
C SER A 796 -46.65 43.85 -18.99
N PRO A 797 -45.91 44.90 -18.47
CA PRO A 797 -44.44 45.09 -18.39
C PRO A 797 -43.80 45.97 -17.26
N SER A 798 -42.45 45.98 -17.27
CA SER A 798 -41.56 47.17 -17.17
C SER A 798 -40.80 47.55 -15.87
N LYS A 799 -39.59 48.10 -16.12
CA LYS A 799 -38.78 49.10 -15.37
C LYS A 799 -37.84 48.70 -14.19
N ARG A 800 -36.57 48.52 -14.59
CA ARG A 800 -35.30 49.10 -14.04
C ARG A 800 -35.45 50.58 -13.55
N PRO A 801 -34.47 51.23 -12.85
CA PRO A 801 -33.00 50.96 -12.84
C PRO A 801 -32.20 51.17 -11.50
N ARG A 802 -30.87 50.90 -11.54
CA ARG A 802 -29.70 51.57 -10.88
C ARG A 802 -29.84 52.04 -9.41
N ARG A 803 -28.90 51.80 -8.49
CA ARG A 803 -27.45 52.17 -8.42
C ARG A 803 -26.93 51.52 -7.09
N SER A 804 -25.64 51.27 -6.80
CA SER A 804 -24.36 51.67 -7.40
C SER A 804 -23.35 50.53 -7.25
#